data_AF-A0A317IN76-F1
#
_entry.id   AF-A0A317IN76-F1
#
_cell.length_a   1.000
_cell.length_b   1.000
_cell.length_c   1.000
_cell.angle_alpha   90.00
_cell.angle_beta   90.00
_cell.angle_gamma   90.00
#
_symmetry.space_group_name_H-M   'P 1'
#
loop_
_entity.id
_entity.type
_entity.pdbx_description
1 polymer ?
#
loop_
_entity_poly.entity_id
_entity_poly.type
_entity_poly.pdbx_seq_one_letter_code
_entity_poly.pdbx_strand_id
1 'polypeptide(L)'
;LTVTDATMHTLDDLKNLVVGNDGKRILLLKDIANVQVEEAIEFTKINANGRDGVLIAVMKQPNANLIDLSASVEEKIRNLSSILPKDVTVHPYYVQADFVNDTIKSVNDSLWLGLALAIIVAILFLRSLKASATILITIPVTLSLTLIVLYVIGFTLNIMTLGAIAAAIGLIIDDAIVVVEQIHRTHEEYPEEPSSSLVQKAINYLFPAMVGSSLSTIVIFFPFVLMSGVAGAYFKVLTDTMIITLVCSFIVTWIMLPVVYLLLTRKPTENLKKKKIPAGHSVKTQKWVSFFIRRPYISLIIVAALVWSIYYLVPRLETGFLPEMDEGSIVLDYASPPGTSLEETDRILKEIEKIIVKVPEVAAYSRRTGTQMGFFITEPNTGDYLIQLKKQRDRSTEDVITDIRKQVESTQPTLRIDFGQVIGDMLGDLMTSVQPIEIKVFGDNQGKLHELSERIADVVSKTEGTADVFNGIVIAGPSIRIEPVYARLAQFGISPSKLQYQLQTALEGNIVGSVLEREQLSNVRIVYPGNRFLNVSNIENLQIFLPTGKLKPINELANVQVRPGDAEIQRENLQSMGVITGRLENRDLGSVIKDIQKNLSTQIDLPQGYHIEFGGAFAEQQQSFRELLLILISSSLLVFGTILFLFNRFKVAVLIISIAVLGVSGSYLALYVTGTALNVGSYTGLIMIVGIIGENAIFTYLQFRDSLQSKNVDESIIYAISTRLRPKLMTALGAIIALMPLALGIGTGAQLHQPLAIAVIGGFIIALPLLLIVLPSMLRLLFKNEKTGNSAASV
;
A
#
# COMPACT_ATOMS: atom_id res chain seq x y z
N LEU A 1 53.61 -24.33 -11.32
CA LEU A 1 53.09 -23.02 -11.76
C LEU A 1 54.26 -22.05 -11.72
N THR A 2 54.71 -21.59 -12.89
CA THR A 2 55.76 -20.57 -12.97
C THR A 2 55.05 -19.27 -13.27
N VAL A 3 55.09 -18.32 -12.32
CA VAL A 3 54.45 -17.01 -12.46
C VAL A 3 55.56 -15.97 -12.43
N THR A 4 55.59 -15.11 -13.45
CA THR A 4 56.43 -13.90 -13.47
C THR A 4 55.56 -12.75 -12.99
N ASP A 5 55.88 -12.19 -11.83
CA ASP A 5 55.18 -11.04 -11.29
C ASP A 5 55.86 -9.75 -11.79
N ALA A 6 55.13 -9.00 -12.62
CA ALA A 6 55.54 -7.69 -13.14
C ALA A 6 54.55 -6.59 -12.71
N THR A 7 53.78 -6.84 -11.65
CA THR A 7 52.80 -5.88 -11.15
C THR A 7 53.47 -4.78 -10.33
N MET A 8 52.85 -3.60 -10.33
CA MET A 8 53.30 -2.44 -9.56
C MET A 8 52.52 -2.43 -8.25
N HIS A 9 53.21 -2.36 -7.11
CA HIS A 9 52.56 -2.43 -5.79
C HIS A 9 52.60 -1.11 -5.03
N THR A 10 53.59 -0.26 -5.32
CA THR A 10 53.78 1.01 -4.62
C THR A 10 53.77 2.20 -5.57
N LEU A 11 53.48 3.39 -5.01
CA LEU A 11 53.60 4.65 -5.73
C LEU A 11 55.03 4.87 -6.27
N ASP A 12 56.04 4.39 -5.55
CA ASP A 12 57.44 4.54 -5.94
C ASP A 12 57.81 3.64 -7.13
N ASP A 13 57.20 2.46 -7.25
CA ASP A 13 57.35 1.61 -8.44
C ASP A 13 56.83 2.35 -9.68
N LEU A 14 55.66 3.00 -9.56
CA LEU A 14 55.09 3.79 -10.65
C LEU A 14 55.97 5.00 -11.00
N LYS A 15 56.51 5.72 -10.01
CA LYS A 15 57.43 6.85 -10.23
C LYS A 15 58.72 6.44 -10.94
N ASN A 16 59.22 5.24 -10.65
CA ASN A 16 60.45 4.68 -11.23
C ASN A 16 60.17 3.84 -12.49
N LEU A 17 58.95 3.88 -13.04
CA LEU A 17 58.63 3.23 -14.30
C LEU A 17 59.49 3.82 -15.42
N VAL A 18 60.17 2.96 -16.16
CA VAL A 18 61.02 3.37 -17.29
C VAL A 18 60.14 3.64 -18.50
N VAL A 19 60.09 4.89 -18.94
CA VAL A 19 59.28 5.35 -20.08
C VAL A 19 60.10 5.34 -21.38
N GLY A 20 61.42 5.53 -21.27
CA GLY A 20 62.32 5.51 -22.42
C GLY A 20 63.77 5.24 -22.01
N ASN A 21 64.55 4.65 -22.92
CA ASN A 21 65.98 4.44 -22.74
C ASN A 21 66.66 4.59 -24.10
N ASP A 22 67.52 5.60 -24.24
CA ASP A 22 68.30 5.87 -25.46
C ASP A 22 69.74 5.33 -25.38
N GLY A 23 70.06 4.55 -24.35
CA GLY A 23 71.39 4.01 -24.06
C GLY A 23 72.33 4.98 -23.34
N LYS A 24 71.99 6.27 -23.25
CA LYS A 24 72.76 7.28 -22.50
C LYS A 24 72.05 7.74 -21.24
N ARG A 25 70.70 7.81 -21.28
CA ARG A 25 69.86 8.18 -20.15
C ARG A 25 68.64 7.28 -20.10
N ILE A 26 68.36 6.79 -18.90
CA ILE A 26 67.08 6.16 -18.57
C ILE A 26 66.12 7.29 -18.19
N LEU A 27 65.00 7.39 -18.90
CA LEU A 27 63.93 8.33 -18.62
C LEU A 27 62.88 7.65 -17.75
N LEU A 28 62.71 8.13 -16.53
CA LEU A 28 61.73 7.61 -15.58
C LEU A 28 60.44 8.43 -15.65
N LEU A 29 59.31 7.87 -15.24
CA LEU A 29 58.01 8.58 -15.25
C LEU A 29 58.06 9.87 -14.43
N LYS A 30 58.73 9.84 -13.26
CA LYS A 30 58.94 11.02 -12.42
C LYS A 30 59.73 12.16 -13.08
N ASP A 31 60.47 11.88 -14.16
CA ASP A 31 61.22 12.91 -14.88
C ASP A 31 60.32 13.77 -15.79
N ILE A 32 59.12 13.29 -16.12
CA ILE A 32 58.20 13.94 -17.08
C ILE A 32 56.79 14.19 -16.53
N ALA A 33 56.43 13.57 -15.41
CA ALA A 33 55.12 13.70 -14.79
C ALA A 33 55.21 13.77 -13.26
N ASN A 34 54.29 14.52 -12.65
CA ASN A 34 54.09 14.48 -11.20
C ASN A 34 53.15 13.33 -10.86
N VAL A 35 53.62 12.37 -10.05
CA VAL A 35 52.85 11.19 -9.65
C VAL A 35 52.48 11.31 -8.19
N GLN A 36 51.19 11.54 -7.93
CA GLN A 36 50.64 11.76 -6.60
C GLN A 36 49.28 11.07 -6.44
N VAL A 37 48.97 10.71 -5.20
CA VAL A 37 47.63 10.22 -4.83
C VAL A 37 46.75 11.43 -4.58
N GLU A 38 45.62 11.48 -5.28
CA GLU A 38 44.65 12.57 -5.23
C GLU A 38 43.26 11.99 -5.10
N GLU A 39 42.35 12.72 -4.48
CA GLU A 39 40.93 12.36 -4.42
C GLU A 39 40.35 12.24 -5.83
N ALA A 40 39.50 11.26 -6.07
CA ALA A 40 38.78 11.17 -7.34
C ALA A 40 37.80 12.34 -7.47
N ILE A 41 37.41 12.70 -8.70
CA ILE A 41 36.32 13.65 -8.90
C ILE A 41 35.03 12.94 -8.48
N GLU A 42 34.41 13.43 -7.41
CA GLU A 42 33.12 12.96 -6.93
C GLU A 42 32.01 13.83 -7.54
N PHE A 43 30.96 13.17 -8.02
CA PHE A 43 29.75 13.81 -8.53
C PHE A 43 28.62 13.80 -7.50
N THR A 44 28.91 13.31 -6.30
CA THR A 44 27.94 13.15 -5.23
C THR A 44 28.47 13.77 -3.94
N LYS A 45 27.56 14.24 -3.10
CA LYS A 45 27.90 14.73 -1.76
C LYS A 45 26.85 14.27 -0.78
N ILE A 46 27.30 13.60 0.28
CA ILE A 46 26.44 13.04 1.30
C ILE A 46 26.58 13.85 2.58
N ASN A 47 25.46 14.30 3.13
CA ASN A 47 25.40 15.03 4.39
C ASN A 47 24.46 14.31 5.36
N ALA A 48 24.83 14.30 6.63
CA ALA A 48 24.07 13.66 7.68
C ALA A 48 24.03 14.59 8.90
N ASN A 49 22.85 15.10 9.26
CA ASN A 49 22.65 16.10 10.32
C ASN A 49 23.61 17.31 10.24
N GLY A 50 23.88 17.82 9.03
CA GLY A 50 24.68 19.03 8.81
C GLY A 50 26.18 18.77 8.76
N ARG A 51 26.62 17.51 8.73
CA ARG A 51 28.02 17.10 8.59
C ARG A 51 28.20 16.23 7.36
N ASP A 52 29.30 16.42 6.65
CA ASP A 52 29.68 15.52 5.55
C ASP A 52 29.97 14.13 6.12
N GLY A 53 29.43 13.09 5.49
CA GLY A 53 29.50 11.72 6.01
C GLY A 53 29.26 10.65 4.96
N VAL A 54 29.46 9.38 5.32
CA VAL A 54 29.24 8.24 4.42
C VAL A 54 27.92 7.56 4.77
N LEU A 55 27.06 7.36 3.78
CA LEU A 55 25.81 6.62 3.93
C LEU A 55 26.00 5.19 3.45
N ILE A 56 25.65 4.23 4.29
CA ILE A 56 25.69 2.80 3.96
C ILE A 56 24.25 2.32 3.81
N ALA A 57 23.84 2.05 2.57
CA ALA A 57 22.54 1.47 2.28
C ALA A 57 22.60 -0.05 2.44
N VAL A 58 21.77 -0.60 3.34
CA VAL A 58 21.64 -2.06 3.51
C VAL A 58 20.35 -2.52 2.84
N MET A 59 20.49 -3.29 1.77
CA MET A 59 19.35 -3.82 1.04
C MET A 59 18.98 -5.23 1.48
N LYS A 60 17.69 -5.44 1.73
CA LYS A 60 17.12 -6.76 2.03
C LYS A 60 17.01 -7.58 0.75
N GLN A 61 17.48 -8.83 0.78
CA GLN A 61 17.19 -9.79 -0.30
C GLN A 61 15.69 -10.14 -0.34
N PRO A 62 15.10 -10.46 -1.50
CA PRO A 62 13.65 -10.64 -1.65
C PRO A 62 12.98 -11.53 -0.57
N ASN A 63 13.63 -12.63 -0.17
CA ASN A 63 13.10 -13.60 0.80
C ASN A 63 13.63 -13.46 2.23
N ALA A 64 14.48 -12.48 2.52
CA ALA A 64 15.01 -12.29 3.87
C ALA A 64 13.96 -11.65 4.79
N ASN A 65 13.92 -12.06 6.07
CA ASN A 65 13.10 -11.41 7.08
C ASN A 65 13.73 -10.06 7.47
N LEU A 66 12.94 -8.99 7.40
CA LEU A 66 13.40 -7.63 7.69
C LEU A 66 13.80 -7.43 9.16
N ILE A 67 13.07 -8.04 10.10
CA ILE A 67 13.32 -7.92 11.54
C ILE A 67 14.62 -8.65 11.90
N ASP A 68 14.79 -9.89 11.42
CA ASP A 68 16.01 -10.68 11.66
C ASP A 68 17.24 -10.04 11.02
N LEU A 69 17.09 -9.47 9.82
CA LEU A 69 18.14 -8.72 9.14
C LEU A 69 18.54 -7.49 9.96
N SER A 70 17.57 -6.70 10.43
CA SER A 70 17.84 -5.50 11.23
C SER A 70 18.59 -5.85 12.52
N ALA A 71 18.16 -6.89 13.24
CA ALA A 71 18.86 -7.36 14.44
C ALA A 71 20.31 -7.82 14.14
N SER A 72 20.51 -8.55 13.03
CA SER A 72 21.83 -9.01 12.60
C SER A 72 22.76 -7.85 12.21
N VAL A 73 22.22 -6.83 11.54
CA VAL A 73 22.95 -5.60 11.19
C VAL A 73 23.34 -4.84 12.44
N GLU A 74 22.43 -4.68 13.40
CA GLU A 74 22.73 -3.99 14.66
C GLU A 74 23.82 -4.73 15.47
N GLU A 75 23.77 -6.06 15.51
CA GLU A 75 24.83 -6.88 16.11
C GLU A 75 26.17 -6.69 15.39
N LYS A 76 26.16 -6.65 14.05
CA LYS A 76 27.38 -6.41 13.27
C LYS A 76 27.95 -5.02 13.51
N ILE A 77 27.11 -3.99 13.64
CA ILE A 77 27.53 -2.62 13.97
C ILE A 77 28.14 -2.56 15.37
N ARG A 78 27.53 -3.22 16.37
CA ARG A 78 28.11 -3.35 17.72
C ARG A 78 29.48 -4.02 17.66
N ASN A 79 29.64 -5.10 16.90
CA ASN A 79 30.94 -5.74 16.73
C ASN A 79 31.96 -4.82 16.03
N LEU A 80 31.54 -4.06 15.01
CA LEU A 80 32.39 -3.10 14.30
C LEU A 80 32.85 -1.95 15.20
N SER A 81 32.04 -1.51 16.15
CA SER A 81 32.41 -0.44 17.09
C SER A 81 33.65 -0.75 17.94
N SER A 82 34.03 -2.04 18.07
CA SER A 82 35.25 -2.45 18.75
C SER A 82 36.52 -2.36 17.88
N ILE A 83 36.35 -2.33 16.56
CA ILE A 83 37.43 -2.32 15.56
C ILE A 83 37.62 -0.91 14.99
N LEU A 84 36.53 -0.14 14.90
CA LEU A 84 36.56 1.21 14.36
C LEU A 84 37.41 2.17 15.23
N PRO A 85 38.09 3.14 14.62
CA PRO A 85 38.75 4.23 15.33
C PRO A 85 37.75 4.96 16.26
N LYS A 86 38.25 5.50 17.39
CA LYS A 86 37.41 6.13 18.44
C LYS A 86 36.61 7.35 17.96
N ASP A 87 37.03 7.96 16.87
CA ASP A 87 36.45 9.12 16.22
C ASP A 87 35.42 8.78 15.14
N VAL A 88 35.22 7.49 14.82
CA VAL A 88 34.23 7.03 13.84
C VAL A 88 33.00 6.47 14.54
N THR A 89 31.85 7.09 14.31
CA THR A 89 30.55 6.65 14.85
C THR A 89 29.59 6.28 13.73
N VAL A 90 28.89 5.17 13.87
CA VAL A 90 27.86 4.72 12.94
C VAL A 90 26.48 4.93 13.59
N HIS A 91 25.62 5.70 12.93
CA HIS A 91 24.26 5.98 13.41
C HIS A 91 23.21 5.51 12.39
N PRO A 92 22.10 4.90 12.84
CA PRO A 92 20.98 4.59 11.95
C PRO A 92 20.20 5.87 11.63
N TYR A 93 20.01 6.15 10.34
CA TYR A 93 19.17 7.26 9.86
C TYR A 93 17.77 6.81 9.46
N TYR A 94 17.65 5.58 8.95
CA TYR A 94 16.38 4.97 8.59
C TYR A 94 16.43 3.47 8.84
N VAL A 95 15.43 2.96 9.56
CA VAL A 95 15.28 1.55 9.89
C VAL A 95 13.83 1.14 9.63
N GLN A 96 13.57 0.57 8.46
CA GLN A 96 12.23 0.13 8.08
C GLN A 96 11.63 -0.89 9.06
N ALA A 97 12.47 -1.69 9.73
CA ALA A 97 12.03 -2.69 10.71
C ALA A 97 11.29 -2.07 11.92
N ASP A 98 11.61 -0.82 12.30
CA ASP A 98 10.96 -0.13 13.41
C ASP A 98 9.49 0.13 13.10
N PHE A 99 9.21 0.66 11.89
CA PHE A 99 7.84 0.89 11.41
C PHE A 99 7.03 -0.41 11.35
N VAL A 100 7.65 -1.50 10.85
CA VAL A 100 7.00 -2.81 10.78
C VAL A 100 6.71 -3.37 12.17
N ASN A 101 7.64 -3.29 13.10
CA ASN A 101 7.45 -3.74 14.48
C ASN A 101 6.36 -2.94 15.21
N ASP A 102 6.39 -1.61 15.07
CA ASP A 102 5.40 -0.71 15.67
C ASP A 102 4.00 -0.99 15.07
N THR A 103 3.91 -1.26 13.77
CA THR A 103 2.63 -1.64 13.13
C THR A 103 2.14 -3.02 13.57
N ILE A 104 3.00 -4.04 13.64
CA ILE A 104 2.62 -5.38 14.13
C ILE A 104 2.10 -5.28 15.56
N LYS A 105 2.80 -4.52 16.42
CA LYS A 105 2.38 -4.29 17.80
C LYS A 105 1.03 -3.59 17.87
N SER A 106 0.84 -2.53 17.09
CA SER A 106 -0.41 -1.78 16.98
C SER A 106 -1.59 -2.65 16.56
N VAL A 107 -1.42 -3.46 15.51
CA VAL A 107 -2.46 -4.38 15.03
C VAL A 107 -2.74 -5.48 16.06
N ASN A 108 -1.71 -6.00 16.74
CA ASN A 108 -1.88 -6.97 17.83
C ASN A 108 -2.64 -6.38 19.03
N ASP A 109 -2.30 -5.16 19.46
CA ASP A 109 -2.98 -4.47 20.56
C ASP A 109 -4.46 -4.20 20.20
N SER A 110 -4.71 -3.76 18.97
CA SER A 110 -6.07 -3.59 18.41
C SER A 110 -6.84 -4.91 18.36
N LEU A 111 -6.18 -6.01 17.99
CA LEU A 111 -6.76 -7.35 17.96
C LEU A 111 -7.16 -7.82 19.36
N TRP A 112 -6.29 -7.65 20.36
CA TRP A 112 -6.61 -8.02 21.75
C TRP A 112 -7.73 -7.16 22.33
N LEU A 113 -7.71 -5.86 22.06
CA LEU A 113 -8.75 -4.94 22.50
C LEU A 113 -10.10 -5.29 21.84
N GLY A 114 -10.13 -5.49 20.52
CA GLY A 114 -11.32 -5.90 19.78
C GLY A 114 -11.88 -7.23 20.26
N LEU A 115 -11.02 -8.22 20.48
CA LEU A 115 -11.39 -9.53 21.02
C LEU A 115 -12.00 -9.40 22.43
N ALA A 116 -11.34 -8.69 23.33
CA ALA A 116 -11.83 -8.48 24.70
C ALA A 116 -13.19 -7.80 24.71
N LEU A 117 -13.38 -6.75 23.91
CA LEU A 117 -14.65 -6.03 23.81
C LEU A 117 -15.76 -6.91 23.22
N ALA A 118 -15.45 -7.72 22.20
CA ALA A 118 -16.42 -8.63 21.61
C ALA A 118 -16.86 -9.74 22.59
N ILE A 119 -15.93 -10.24 23.41
CA ILE A 119 -16.24 -11.19 24.50
C ILE A 119 -17.16 -10.55 25.54
N ILE A 120 -16.94 -9.29 25.92
CA ILE A 120 -17.80 -8.57 26.86
C ILE A 120 -19.24 -8.49 26.31
N VAL A 121 -19.39 -8.14 25.03
CA VAL A 121 -20.70 -8.14 24.36
C VAL A 121 -21.31 -9.53 24.40
N ALA A 122 -20.53 -10.57 24.11
CA ALA A 122 -21.03 -11.93 24.11
C ALA A 122 -21.52 -12.38 25.51
N ILE A 123 -20.79 -12.03 26.58
CA ILE A 123 -21.19 -12.30 27.97
C ILE A 123 -22.51 -11.58 28.31
N LEU A 124 -22.60 -10.30 27.97
CA LEU A 124 -23.76 -9.47 28.27
C LEU A 124 -25.03 -9.99 27.58
N PHE A 125 -24.89 -10.46 26.34
CA PHE A 125 -26.00 -11.02 25.58
C PHE A 125 -26.35 -12.44 25.99
N LEU A 126 -25.41 -13.34 26.24
CA LEU A 126 -25.70 -14.75 26.55
C LEU A 126 -26.21 -14.96 27.98
N ARG A 127 -25.81 -14.11 28.95
CA ARG A 127 -26.17 -14.23 30.38
C ARG A 127 -25.88 -15.62 31.00
N SER A 128 -25.01 -16.41 30.35
CA SER A 128 -24.65 -17.76 30.75
C SER A 128 -23.14 -17.89 30.73
N LEU A 129 -22.52 -18.07 31.91
CA LEU A 129 -21.08 -18.24 32.05
C LEU A 129 -20.54 -19.42 31.21
N LYS A 130 -21.35 -20.47 30.99
CA LYS A 130 -20.97 -21.66 30.20
C LYS A 130 -20.84 -21.33 28.71
N ALA A 131 -21.85 -20.65 28.17
CA ALA A 131 -21.92 -20.25 26.78
C ALA A 131 -20.78 -19.28 26.45
N SER A 132 -20.54 -18.31 27.33
CA SER A 132 -19.45 -17.36 27.18
C SER A 132 -18.06 -18.00 27.34
N ALA A 133 -17.88 -18.93 28.29
CA ALA A 133 -16.62 -19.66 28.45
C ALA A 133 -16.29 -20.54 27.23
N THR A 134 -17.32 -21.11 26.59
CA THR A 134 -17.14 -21.88 25.34
C THR A 134 -16.57 -20.97 24.24
N ILE A 135 -17.18 -19.80 24.01
CA ILE A 135 -16.69 -18.82 23.02
C ILE A 135 -15.27 -18.35 23.35
N LEU A 136 -14.99 -18.08 24.63
CA LEU A 136 -13.67 -17.64 25.11
C LEU A 136 -12.56 -18.66 24.82
N ILE A 137 -12.87 -19.96 24.83
CA ILE A 137 -11.91 -21.04 24.52
C ILE A 137 -11.81 -21.26 23.01
N THR A 138 -12.93 -21.20 22.28
CA THR A 138 -12.98 -21.49 20.84
C THR A 138 -12.20 -20.47 20.03
N ILE A 139 -12.32 -19.17 20.31
CA ILE A 139 -11.68 -18.12 19.49
C ILE A 139 -10.14 -18.24 19.48
N PRO A 140 -9.44 -18.32 20.63
CA PRO A 140 -7.98 -18.49 20.63
C PRO A 140 -7.52 -19.77 19.94
N VAL A 141 -8.31 -20.84 20.01
CA VAL A 141 -7.98 -22.10 19.33
C VAL A 141 -8.13 -21.97 17.81
N THR A 142 -9.18 -21.30 17.34
CA THR A 142 -9.32 -20.94 15.91
C THR A 142 -8.11 -20.13 15.45
N LEU A 143 -7.73 -19.08 16.18
CA LEU A 143 -6.57 -18.26 15.84
C LEU A 143 -5.27 -19.07 15.84
N SER A 144 -5.07 -19.95 16.83
CA SER A 144 -3.89 -20.82 16.90
C SER A 144 -3.80 -21.78 15.72
N LEU A 145 -4.93 -22.39 15.34
CA LEU A 145 -5.01 -23.26 14.17
C LEU A 145 -4.71 -22.49 12.88
N THR A 146 -5.30 -21.31 12.71
CA THR A 146 -5.02 -20.42 11.58
C THR A 146 -3.53 -20.10 11.47
N LEU A 147 -2.88 -19.71 12.56
CA LEU A 147 -1.43 -19.42 12.57
C LEU A 147 -0.59 -20.64 12.17
N ILE A 148 -0.93 -21.83 12.65
CA ILE A 148 -0.25 -23.08 12.28
C ILE A 148 -0.42 -23.35 10.77
N VAL A 149 -1.63 -23.21 10.23
CA VAL A 149 -1.90 -23.45 8.81
C VAL A 149 -1.18 -22.43 7.93
N LEU A 150 -1.19 -21.14 8.30
CA LEU A 150 -0.44 -20.11 7.59
C LEU A 150 1.06 -20.41 7.55
N TYR A 151 1.63 -20.84 8.68
CA TYR A 151 3.03 -21.23 8.77
C TYR A 151 3.36 -22.42 7.86
N VAL A 152 2.51 -23.45 7.84
CA VAL A 152 2.71 -24.64 6.98
C VAL A 152 2.62 -24.30 5.49
N ILE A 153 1.76 -23.36 5.11
CA ILE A 153 1.61 -22.89 3.72
C ILE A 153 2.77 -21.97 3.30
N GLY A 154 3.57 -21.48 4.26
CA GLY A 154 4.71 -20.60 4.02
C GLY A 154 4.36 -19.11 4.01
N PHE A 155 3.19 -18.74 4.53
CA PHE A 155 2.87 -17.32 4.76
C PHE A 155 3.63 -16.79 5.99
N THR A 156 4.07 -15.53 5.90
CA THR A 156 4.73 -14.83 6.99
C THR A 156 3.74 -13.94 7.74
N LEU A 157 4.01 -13.71 9.03
CA LEU A 157 3.25 -12.72 9.81
C LEU A 157 3.70 -11.31 9.42
N ASN A 158 2.82 -10.63 8.71
CA ASN A 158 2.96 -9.24 8.29
C ASN A 158 1.66 -8.47 8.55
N ILE A 159 1.71 -7.15 8.30
CA ILE A 159 0.61 -6.21 8.52
C ILE A 159 -0.68 -6.66 7.80
N MET A 160 -0.56 -7.28 6.62
CA MET A 160 -1.71 -7.77 5.85
C MET A 160 -2.30 -9.04 6.46
N THR A 161 -1.48 -10.03 6.80
CA THR A 161 -1.97 -11.26 7.43
C THR A 161 -2.63 -10.99 8.80
N LEU A 162 -2.03 -10.11 9.62
CA LEU A 162 -2.62 -9.72 10.91
C LEU A 162 -3.91 -8.91 10.70
N GLY A 163 -3.94 -8.01 9.71
CA GLY A 163 -5.14 -7.25 9.35
C GLY A 163 -6.29 -8.16 8.90
N ALA A 164 -6.00 -9.18 8.08
CA ALA A 164 -6.98 -10.19 7.67
C ALA A 164 -7.54 -10.97 8.87
N ILE A 165 -6.67 -11.39 9.79
CA ILE A 165 -7.10 -12.07 11.02
C ILE A 165 -7.97 -11.14 11.88
N ALA A 166 -7.55 -9.89 12.06
CA ALA A 166 -8.30 -8.89 12.83
C ALA A 166 -9.69 -8.61 12.22
N ALA A 167 -9.77 -8.48 10.89
CA ALA A 167 -11.04 -8.32 10.17
C ALA A 167 -11.92 -9.58 10.27
N ALA A 168 -11.31 -10.78 10.24
CA ALA A 168 -12.00 -12.05 10.34
C ALA A 168 -12.55 -12.34 11.74
N ILE A 169 -11.99 -11.75 12.82
CA ILE A 169 -12.45 -12.00 14.19
C ILE A 169 -13.95 -11.72 14.36
N GLY A 170 -14.46 -10.64 13.75
CA GLY A 170 -15.90 -10.35 13.80
C GLY A 170 -16.75 -11.48 13.22
N LEU A 171 -16.26 -12.14 12.17
CA LEU A 171 -16.92 -13.27 11.50
C LEU A 171 -16.76 -14.58 12.29
N ILE A 172 -15.57 -14.84 12.84
CA ILE A 172 -15.29 -15.99 13.71
C ILE A 172 -16.23 -15.97 14.93
N ILE A 173 -16.44 -14.78 15.48
CA ILE A 173 -17.31 -14.57 16.63
C ILE A 173 -18.78 -14.79 16.23
N ASP A 174 -19.20 -14.34 15.05
CA ASP A 174 -20.57 -14.56 14.53
C ASP A 174 -20.89 -16.07 14.47
N ASP A 175 -20.04 -16.85 13.79
CA ASP A 175 -20.15 -18.30 13.68
C ASP A 175 -20.28 -18.98 15.06
N ALA A 176 -19.37 -18.66 15.98
CA ALA A 176 -19.34 -19.26 17.31
C ALA A 176 -20.61 -18.90 18.13
N ILE A 177 -21.07 -17.64 18.04
CA ILE A 177 -22.27 -17.18 18.75
C ILE A 177 -23.51 -17.89 18.24
N VAL A 178 -23.68 -18.01 16.92
CA VAL A 178 -24.87 -18.63 16.32
C VAL A 178 -25.02 -20.08 16.77
N VAL A 179 -23.91 -20.83 16.80
CA VAL A 179 -23.92 -22.24 17.25
C VAL A 179 -24.18 -22.35 18.74
N VAL A 180 -23.49 -21.56 19.57
CA VAL A 180 -23.66 -21.60 21.02
C VAL A 180 -25.07 -21.20 21.44
N GLU A 181 -25.65 -20.16 20.85
CA GLU A 181 -27.03 -19.76 21.16
C GLU A 181 -28.00 -20.88 20.78
N GLN A 182 -27.83 -21.51 19.60
CA GLN A 182 -28.75 -22.57 19.22
C GLN A 182 -28.66 -23.76 20.19
N ILE A 183 -27.45 -24.15 20.61
CA ILE A 183 -27.27 -25.20 21.61
C ILE A 183 -27.93 -24.79 22.93
N HIS A 184 -27.69 -23.55 23.39
CA HIS A 184 -28.23 -23.05 24.64
C HIS A 184 -29.76 -23.00 24.63
N ARG A 185 -30.35 -22.50 23.55
CA ARG A 185 -31.78 -22.45 23.32
C ARG A 185 -32.40 -23.85 23.26
N THR A 186 -31.77 -24.79 22.57
CA THR A 186 -32.24 -26.19 22.53
C THR A 186 -32.27 -26.80 23.94
N HIS A 187 -31.30 -26.43 24.78
CA HIS A 187 -31.27 -26.85 26.19
C HIS A 187 -32.35 -26.17 27.05
N GLU A 188 -32.69 -24.91 26.79
CA GLU A 188 -33.82 -24.22 27.44
C GLU A 188 -35.19 -24.77 27.00
N GLU A 189 -35.33 -25.18 25.74
CA GLU A 189 -36.57 -25.74 25.19
C GLU A 189 -36.82 -27.19 25.67
N TYR A 190 -35.76 -27.95 25.95
CA TYR A 190 -35.82 -29.35 26.39
C TYR A 190 -34.93 -29.64 27.62
N PRO A 191 -35.26 -29.09 28.80
CA PRO A 191 -34.41 -29.19 29.99
C PRO A 191 -34.31 -30.59 30.61
N GLU A 192 -35.15 -31.54 30.18
CA GLU A 192 -35.25 -32.91 30.73
C GLU A 192 -34.40 -33.94 29.94
N GLU A 193 -33.83 -33.57 28.78
CA GLU A 193 -33.02 -34.46 27.94
C GLU A 193 -31.51 -34.36 28.27
N PRO A 194 -30.73 -35.45 28.10
CA PRO A 194 -29.28 -35.41 28.32
C PRO A 194 -28.61 -34.45 27.35
N SER A 195 -27.66 -33.65 27.85
CA SER A 195 -26.99 -32.60 27.06
C SER A 195 -26.32 -33.12 25.78
N SER A 196 -25.88 -34.39 25.75
CA SER A 196 -25.30 -35.01 24.54
C SER A 196 -26.31 -35.20 23.41
N SER A 197 -27.55 -35.64 23.70
CA SER A 197 -28.58 -35.81 22.66
C SER A 197 -29.07 -34.47 22.14
N LEU A 198 -29.15 -33.46 23.02
CA LEU A 198 -29.55 -32.10 22.67
C LEU A 198 -28.54 -31.39 21.79
N VAL A 199 -27.24 -31.51 22.10
CA VAL A 199 -26.17 -30.95 21.27
C VAL A 199 -26.18 -31.62 19.88
N GLN A 200 -26.33 -32.93 19.81
CA GLN A 200 -26.42 -33.65 18.53
C GLN A 200 -27.63 -33.20 17.70
N LYS A 201 -28.79 -33.03 18.34
CA LYS A 201 -30.02 -32.55 17.69
C LYS A 201 -29.89 -31.12 17.18
N ALA A 202 -29.28 -30.23 17.96
CA ALA A 202 -29.02 -28.84 17.57
C ALA A 202 -28.05 -28.74 16.39
N ILE A 203 -26.99 -29.56 16.38
CA ILE A 203 -25.99 -29.57 15.29
C ILE A 203 -26.59 -30.13 14.01
N ASN A 204 -27.29 -31.27 14.07
CA ASN A 204 -27.91 -31.87 12.89
C ASN A 204 -28.92 -30.93 12.23
N TYR A 205 -29.63 -30.14 13.05
CA TYR A 205 -30.54 -29.12 12.56
C TYR A 205 -29.81 -27.96 11.85
N LEU A 206 -28.72 -27.46 12.43
CA LEU A 206 -27.99 -26.32 11.88
C LEU A 206 -27.02 -26.69 10.75
N PHE A 207 -26.56 -27.94 10.67
CA PHE A 207 -25.43 -28.33 9.82
C PHE A 207 -25.59 -27.91 8.35
N PRO A 208 -26.73 -28.17 7.67
CA PRO A 208 -26.89 -27.74 6.28
C PRO A 208 -26.82 -26.23 6.10
N ALA A 209 -27.37 -25.47 7.05
CA ALA A 209 -27.35 -24.01 6.99
C ALA A 209 -26.00 -23.42 7.38
N MET A 210 -25.28 -24.02 8.33
CA MET A 210 -23.91 -23.60 8.66
C MET A 210 -22.98 -23.80 7.47
N VAL A 211 -23.01 -24.98 6.84
CA VAL A 211 -22.20 -25.24 5.63
C VAL A 211 -22.53 -24.22 4.54
N GLY A 212 -23.81 -23.98 4.27
CA GLY A 212 -24.23 -22.99 3.26
C GLY A 212 -23.86 -21.54 3.61
N SER A 213 -23.92 -21.19 4.90
CA SER A 213 -23.58 -19.85 5.41
C SER A 213 -22.08 -19.59 5.35
N SER A 214 -21.27 -20.48 5.92
CA SER A 214 -19.81 -20.36 5.90
C SER A 214 -19.24 -20.48 4.49
N LEU A 215 -19.83 -21.33 3.63
CA LEU A 215 -19.44 -21.36 2.22
C LEU A 215 -19.75 -20.03 1.54
N SER A 216 -20.90 -19.41 1.84
CA SER A 216 -21.27 -18.11 1.29
C SER A 216 -20.29 -17.01 1.69
N THR A 217 -19.71 -17.04 2.90
CA THR A 217 -18.72 -16.05 3.35
C THR A 217 -17.30 -16.33 2.89
N ILE A 218 -16.94 -17.59 2.66
CA ILE A 218 -15.66 -17.95 2.05
C ILE A 218 -15.64 -17.60 0.56
N VAL A 219 -16.76 -17.86 -0.13
CA VAL A 219 -16.78 -17.82 -1.60
C VAL A 219 -16.66 -16.40 -2.18
N ILE A 220 -17.01 -15.36 -1.43
CA ILE A 220 -16.81 -13.96 -1.84
C ILE A 220 -15.34 -13.60 -2.06
N PHE A 221 -14.42 -14.37 -1.48
CA PHE A 221 -12.99 -14.11 -1.57
C PHE A 221 -12.36 -14.79 -2.80
N PHE A 222 -13.00 -15.80 -3.41
CA PHE A 222 -12.42 -16.47 -4.58
C PHE A 222 -12.16 -15.52 -5.77
N PRO A 223 -13.05 -14.58 -6.13
CA PRO A 223 -12.80 -13.73 -7.28
C PRO A 223 -11.64 -12.74 -7.11
N PHE A 224 -11.14 -12.50 -5.88
CA PHE A 224 -9.96 -11.65 -5.65
C PHE A 224 -8.69 -12.20 -6.32
N VAL A 225 -8.65 -13.49 -6.66
CA VAL A 225 -7.55 -14.07 -7.46
C VAL A 225 -7.45 -13.45 -8.86
N LEU A 226 -8.52 -12.82 -9.36
CA LEU A 226 -8.54 -12.12 -10.65
C LEU A 226 -7.85 -10.74 -10.59
N MET A 227 -7.55 -10.25 -9.40
CA MET A 227 -6.98 -8.92 -9.20
C MET A 227 -5.51 -8.90 -9.59
N SER A 228 -5.12 -7.91 -10.38
CA SER A 228 -3.77 -7.77 -10.93
C SER A 228 -3.05 -6.53 -10.36
N GLY A 229 -1.81 -6.30 -10.80
CA GLY A 229 -1.03 -5.13 -10.40
C GLY A 229 -0.61 -5.11 -8.93
N VAL A 230 -0.23 -3.92 -8.45
CA VAL A 230 0.25 -3.70 -7.08
C VAL A 230 -0.84 -4.01 -6.05
N ALA A 231 -2.07 -3.57 -6.33
CA ALA A 231 -3.20 -3.82 -5.45
C ALA A 231 -3.56 -5.32 -5.39
N GLY A 232 -3.48 -6.06 -6.50
CA GLY A 232 -3.63 -7.52 -6.49
C GLY A 232 -2.58 -8.22 -5.62
N ALA A 233 -1.30 -7.84 -5.72
CA ALA A 233 -0.25 -8.40 -4.87
C ALA A 233 -0.52 -8.14 -3.38
N TYR A 234 -1.06 -6.97 -3.05
CA TYR A 234 -1.42 -6.56 -1.70
C TYR A 234 -2.59 -7.35 -1.12
N PHE A 235 -3.71 -7.39 -1.85
CA PHE A 235 -4.96 -7.97 -1.38
C PHE A 235 -5.01 -9.48 -1.52
N LYS A 236 -4.18 -10.10 -2.36
CA LYS A 236 -4.05 -11.55 -2.43
C LYS A 236 -3.65 -12.15 -1.08
N VAL A 237 -2.63 -11.59 -0.43
CA VAL A 237 -2.18 -12.06 0.90
C VAL A 237 -3.28 -11.89 1.96
N LEU A 238 -3.99 -10.76 1.93
CA LEU A 238 -5.14 -10.51 2.81
C LEU A 238 -6.26 -11.55 2.60
N THR A 239 -6.63 -11.76 1.34
CA THR A 239 -7.73 -12.64 0.91
C THR A 239 -7.42 -14.09 1.24
N ASP A 240 -6.23 -14.58 0.88
CA ASP A 240 -5.81 -15.94 1.16
C ASP A 240 -5.81 -16.21 2.67
N THR A 241 -5.32 -15.25 3.46
CA THR A 241 -5.35 -15.32 4.92
C THR A 241 -6.78 -15.34 5.46
N MET A 242 -7.69 -14.53 4.92
CA MET A 242 -9.10 -14.54 5.30
C MET A 242 -9.77 -15.88 4.98
N ILE A 243 -9.57 -16.43 3.78
CA ILE A 243 -10.11 -17.74 3.39
C ILE A 243 -9.63 -18.81 4.37
N ILE A 244 -8.32 -18.87 4.63
CA ILE A 244 -7.73 -19.84 5.57
C ILE A 244 -8.33 -19.67 6.97
N THR A 245 -8.45 -18.43 7.44
CA THR A 245 -9.00 -18.11 8.77
C THR A 245 -10.46 -18.54 8.90
N LEU A 246 -11.29 -18.27 7.89
CA LEU A 246 -12.71 -18.65 7.88
C LEU A 246 -12.90 -20.16 7.75
N VAL A 247 -12.07 -20.85 6.95
CA VAL A 247 -12.07 -22.31 6.86
C VAL A 247 -11.69 -22.93 8.21
N CYS A 248 -10.66 -22.42 8.88
CA CYS A 248 -10.28 -22.86 10.22
C CYS A 248 -11.40 -22.58 11.23
N SER A 249 -12.04 -21.41 11.16
CA SER A 249 -13.19 -21.03 11.98
C SER A 249 -14.33 -22.01 11.84
N PHE A 250 -14.70 -22.36 10.61
CA PHE A 250 -15.76 -23.32 10.32
C PHE A 250 -15.44 -24.70 10.92
N ILE A 251 -14.22 -25.21 10.72
CA ILE A 251 -13.80 -26.52 11.25
C ILE A 251 -13.85 -26.54 12.78
N VAL A 252 -13.32 -25.50 13.43
CA VAL A 252 -13.28 -25.42 14.90
C VAL A 252 -14.68 -25.22 15.48
N THR A 253 -15.50 -24.37 14.88
CA THR A 253 -16.89 -24.13 15.29
C THR A 253 -17.76 -25.39 15.12
N TRP A 254 -17.50 -26.19 14.09
CA TRP A 254 -18.25 -27.42 13.86
C TRP A 254 -17.84 -28.57 14.78
N ILE A 255 -16.53 -28.80 14.96
CA ILE A 255 -16.03 -29.97 15.69
C ILE A 255 -15.82 -29.63 17.17
N MET A 256 -15.05 -28.59 17.44
CA MET A 256 -14.53 -28.33 18.78
C MET A 256 -15.54 -27.64 19.68
N LEU A 257 -16.30 -26.67 19.16
CA LEU A 257 -17.25 -25.90 19.97
C LEU A 257 -18.30 -26.79 20.66
N PRO A 258 -18.94 -27.77 19.98
CA PRO A 258 -19.81 -28.75 20.64
C PRO A 258 -19.13 -29.55 21.74
N VAL A 259 -17.88 -29.98 21.52
CA VAL A 259 -17.11 -30.78 22.47
C VAL A 259 -16.78 -29.95 23.70
N VAL A 260 -16.31 -28.72 23.52
CA VAL A 260 -16.01 -27.79 24.62
C VAL A 260 -17.26 -27.47 25.42
N TYR A 261 -18.40 -27.23 24.76
CA TYR A 261 -19.69 -27.00 25.43
C TYR A 261 -20.10 -28.19 26.30
N LEU A 262 -19.93 -29.42 25.80
CA LEU A 262 -20.21 -30.65 26.54
C LEU A 262 -19.23 -30.88 27.70
N LEU A 263 -17.94 -30.57 27.54
CA LEU A 263 -16.94 -30.69 28.61
C LEU A 263 -17.22 -29.72 29.78
N LEU A 264 -17.67 -28.49 29.46
CA LEU A 264 -18.13 -27.51 30.45
C LEU A 264 -19.47 -27.91 31.09
N THR A 265 -20.15 -28.90 30.53
CA THR A 265 -21.39 -29.45 31.08
C THR A 265 -21.10 -30.54 32.11
N ARG A 266 -21.18 -30.19 33.40
CA ARG A 266 -21.07 -31.14 34.52
C ARG A 266 -22.17 -32.22 34.43
N LYS A 267 -21.81 -33.50 34.62
CA LYS A 267 -22.77 -34.63 34.72
C LYS A 267 -23.87 -34.30 35.73
N PRO A 268 -25.14 -34.67 35.47
CA PRO A 268 -26.22 -34.39 36.42
C PRO A 268 -25.96 -35.17 37.72
N THR A 269 -25.82 -34.46 38.83
CA THR A 269 -26.03 -35.06 40.15
C THR A 269 -27.52 -35.35 40.32
N GLU A 270 -27.78 -36.58 40.72
CA GLU A 270 -29.03 -37.35 40.76
C GLU A 270 -30.18 -36.79 41.64
N ASN A 271 -30.42 -35.49 41.67
CA ASN A 271 -31.47 -34.89 42.49
C ASN A 271 -32.21 -33.74 41.79
N LEU A 272 -32.98 -34.05 40.76
CA LEU A 272 -34.00 -33.14 40.24
C LEU A 272 -35.34 -33.42 40.93
N LYS A 273 -35.57 -32.74 42.05
CA LYS A 273 -36.92 -32.55 42.58
C LYS A 273 -37.77 -31.91 41.49
N LYS A 274 -38.83 -32.63 41.10
CA LYS A 274 -39.93 -32.20 40.22
C LYS A 274 -40.36 -30.77 40.51
N LYS A 275 -39.84 -29.80 39.77
CA LYS A 275 -40.41 -28.46 39.70
C LYS A 275 -41.23 -28.41 38.41
N LYS A 276 -42.55 -28.51 38.52
CA LYS A 276 -43.47 -28.26 37.41
C LYS A 276 -43.23 -26.83 36.91
N ILE A 277 -42.58 -26.70 35.77
CA ILE A 277 -42.48 -25.45 35.01
C ILE A 277 -43.46 -25.60 33.82
N PRO A 278 -44.24 -24.57 33.45
CA PRO A 278 -45.30 -24.71 32.47
C PRO A 278 -44.74 -25.06 31.08
N ALA A 279 -45.47 -25.88 30.35
CA ALA A 279 -45.22 -26.24 28.97
C ALA A 279 -45.02 -24.99 28.08
N GLY A 280 -43.91 -24.98 27.35
CA GLY A 280 -43.63 -24.06 26.25
C GLY A 280 -43.27 -22.64 26.69
N HIS A 281 -41.98 -22.30 26.66
CA HIS A 281 -41.61 -20.90 26.46
C HIS A 281 -42.12 -20.47 25.08
N SER A 282 -43.32 -19.90 25.03
CA SER A 282 -43.79 -19.19 23.86
C SER A 282 -42.81 -18.05 23.61
N VAL A 283 -42.07 -18.13 22.51
CA VAL A 283 -41.20 -17.05 22.04
C VAL A 283 -42.03 -15.76 22.12
N LYS A 284 -41.62 -14.79 22.96
CA LYS A 284 -42.34 -13.52 23.13
C LYS A 284 -42.49 -12.89 21.75
N THR A 285 -43.68 -13.02 21.17
CA THR A 285 -43.99 -12.44 19.86
C THR A 285 -43.84 -10.95 19.98
N GLN A 286 -42.80 -10.41 19.34
CA GLN A 286 -42.55 -8.99 19.50
C GLN A 286 -43.54 -8.20 18.62
N LYS A 287 -44.40 -7.41 19.26
CA LYS A 287 -45.51 -6.71 18.58
C LYS A 287 -45.06 -5.79 17.44
N TRP A 288 -43.90 -5.14 17.55
CA TRP A 288 -43.29 -4.34 16.48
C TRP A 288 -42.98 -5.13 15.20
N VAL A 289 -42.55 -6.40 15.28
CA VAL A 289 -42.29 -7.24 14.10
C VAL A 289 -43.58 -7.43 13.30
N SER A 290 -44.70 -7.68 13.98
CA SER A 290 -46.01 -7.79 13.32
C SER A 290 -46.50 -6.47 12.70
N PHE A 291 -46.07 -5.32 13.22
CA PHE A 291 -46.39 -4.00 12.67
C PHE A 291 -45.70 -3.76 11.33
N PHE A 292 -44.41 -4.05 11.22
CA PHE A 292 -43.65 -3.88 9.98
C PHE A 292 -44.02 -4.89 8.91
N ILE A 293 -44.21 -6.16 9.28
CA ILE A 293 -44.62 -7.23 8.36
C ILE A 293 -45.97 -6.91 7.70
N ARG A 294 -46.91 -6.33 8.44
CA ARG A 294 -48.25 -5.97 7.92
C ARG A 294 -48.23 -4.74 7.01
N ARG A 295 -47.16 -3.95 7.04
CA ARG A 295 -47.02 -2.66 6.34
C ARG A 295 -45.81 -2.68 5.39
N PRO A 296 -45.88 -3.45 4.28
CA PRO A 296 -44.75 -3.60 3.35
C PRO A 296 -44.29 -2.29 2.70
N TYR A 297 -45.14 -1.26 2.69
CA TYR A 297 -44.77 0.07 2.20
C TYR A 297 -43.62 0.71 3.00
N ILE A 298 -43.47 0.40 4.30
CA ILE A 298 -42.37 0.91 5.12
C ILE A 298 -41.04 0.35 4.60
N SER A 299 -41.00 -0.93 4.27
CA SER A 299 -39.81 -1.58 3.72
C SER A 299 -39.49 -1.07 2.31
N LEU A 300 -40.50 -0.79 1.48
CA LEU A 300 -40.29 -0.13 0.20
C LEU A 300 -39.72 1.28 0.35
N ILE A 301 -40.16 2.05 1.36
CA ILE A 301 -39.59 3.36 1.68
C ILE A 301 -38.13 3.23 2.11
N ILE A 302 -37.80 2.25 2.98
CA ILE A 302 -36.41 2.00 3.39
C ILE A 302 -35.55 1.65 2.18
N VAL A 303 -35.99 0.73 1.33
CA VAL A 303 -35.26 0.36 0.11
C VAL A 303 -35.08 1.57 -0.81
N ALA A 304 -36.14 2.35 -1.06
CA ALA A 304 -36.06 3.56 -1.87
C ALA A 304 -35.10 4.60 -1.27
N ALA A 305 -35.10 4.77 0.05
CA ALA A 305 -34.18 5.67 0.75
C ALA A 305 -32.72 5.22 0.63
N LEU A 306 -32.43 3.92 0.75
CA LEU A 306 -31.07 3.39 0.58
C LEU A 306 -30.59 3.50 -0.86
N VAL A 307 -31.45 3.21 -1.86
CA VAL A 307 -31.13 3.42 -3.28
C VAL A 307 -30.86 4.90 -3.56
N TRP A 308 -31.69 5.79 -3.03
CA TRP A 308 -31.49 7.23 -3.14
C TRP A 308 -30.20 7.68 -2.45
N SER A 309 -29.87 7.10 -1.30
CA SER A 309 -28.61 7.35 -0.59
C SER A 309 -27.41 6.96 -1.45
N ILE A 310 -27.43 5.82 -2.14
CA ILE A 310 -26.35 5.42 -3.06
C ILE A 310 -26.22 6.45 -4.18
N TYR A 311 -27.33 6.81 -4.83
CA TYR A 311 -27.33 7.79 -5.93
C TYR A 311 -26.79 9.16 -5.48
N TYR A 312 -27.09 9.60 -4.26
CA TYR A 312 -26.68 10.89 -3.73
C TYR A 312 -25.23 10.91 -3.22
N LEU A 313 -24.78 9.84 -2.56
CA LEU A 313 -23.48 9.77 -1.88
C LEU A 313 -22.34 9.38 -2.83
N VAL A 314 -22.53 8.41 -3.73
CA VAL A 314 -21.44 7.88 -4.58
C VAL A 314 -20.71 8.98 -5.37
N PRO A 315 -21.39 9.97 -5.99
CA PRO A 315 -20.70 11.04 -6.73
C PRO A 315 -19.98 12.06 -5.85
N ARG A 316 -20.19 12.04 -4.54
CA ARG A 316 -19.63 13.01 -3.56
C ARG A 316 -18.60 12.38 -2.62
N LEU A 317 -18.40 11.07 -2.71
CA LEU A 317 -17.37 10.39 -1.95
C LEU A 317 -16.01 10.71 -2.56
N GLU A 318 -15.08 11.09 -1.70
CA GLU A 318 -13.67 11.16 -2.04
C GLU A 318 -13.18 9.80 -2.50
N THR A 319 -12.25 9.77 -3.44
CA THR A 319 -11.70 8.50 -3.95
C THR A 319 -10.17 8.52 -4.00
N GLY A 320 -9.56 7.35 -3.79
CA GLY A 320 -8.11 7.19 -3.87
C GLY A 320 -7.72 5.75 -4.20
N PHE A 321 -6.44 5.54 -4.50
CA PHE A 321 -5.91 4.21 -4.80
C PHE A 321 -5.72 3.37 -3.53
N LEU A 322 -4.72 3.74 -2.72
CA LEU A 322 -4.43 3.12 -1.43
C LEU A 322 -4.73 4.10 -0.28
N PRO A 323 -4.98 3.61 0.94
CA PRO A 323 -5.09 4.47 2.12
C PRO A 323 -3.78 5.21 2.37
N GLU A 324 -3.89 6.49 2.74
CA GLU A 324 -2.73 7.26 3.19
C GLU A 324 -2.27 6.75 4.56
N MET A 325 -0.96 6.63 4.71
CA MET A 325 -0.33 6.11 5.91
C MET A 325 0.57 7.18 6.51
N ASP A 326 0.66 7.21 7.83
CA ASP A 326 1.64 8.05 8.51
C ASP A 326 2.86 7.19 8.90
N GLU A 327 3.91 7.26 8.08
CA GLU A 327 5.15 6.50 8.25
C GLU A 327 6.11 7.14 9.26
N GLY A 328 5.96 8.45 9.51
CA GLY A 328 6.91 9.22 10.32
C GLY A 328 8.27 9.44 9.65
N SER A 329 8.35 9.26 8.33
CA SER A 329 9.53 9.55 7.52
C SER A 329 9.13 10.28 6.24
N ILE A 330 9.85 11.35 5.92
CA ILE A 330 9.63 12.21 4.75
C ILE A 330 10.80 12.02 3.78
N VAL A 331 10.48 11.85 2.50
CA VAL A 331 11.41 12.00 1.38
C VAL A 331 11.17 13.37 0.77
N LEU A 332 12.20 14.20 0.72
CA LEU A 332 12.18 15.49 0.05
C LEU A 332 13.13 15.43 -1.15
N ASP A 333 12.57 15.21 -2.33
CA ASP A 333 13.30 15.30 -3.58
C ASP A 333 13.49 16.76 -3.96
N TYR A 334 14.64 17.08 -4.52
CA TYR A 334 14.91 18.43 -5.01
C TYR A 334 15.63 18.42 -6.35
N ALA A 335 15.44 19.49 -7.09
CA ALA A 335 16.21 19.82 -8.28
C ALA A 335 16.52 21.31 -8.29
N SER A 336 17.81 21.63 -8.25
CA SER A 336 18.31 22.99 -8.51
C SER A 336 18.39 23.23 -10.03
N PRO A 337 18.46 24.50 -10.47
CA PRO A 337 18.48 24.82 -11.90
C PRO A 337 19.52 23.99 -12.69
N PRO A 338 19.17 23.49 -13.88
CA PRO A 338 20.07 22.72 -14.74
C PRO A 338 21.45 23.37 -14.90
N GLY A 339 22.50 22.56 -14.75
CA GLY A 339 23.89 23.02 -14.86
C GLY A 339 24.47 23.69 -13.61
N THR A 340 23.73 23.74 -12.50
CA THR A 340 24.30 24.15 -11.19
C THR A 340 25.36 23.13 -10.75
N SER A 341 26.50 23.61 -10.24
CA SER A 341 27.59 22.73 -9.78
C SER A 341 27.23 22.07 -8.45
N LEU A 342 27.86 20.93 -8.16
CA LEU A 342 27.66 20.17 -6.91
C LEU A 342 27.84 21.05 -5.67
N GLU A 343 28.82 21.96 -5.69
CA GLU A 343 29.15 22.86 -4.58
C GLU A 343 28.12 23.96 -4.38
N GLU A 344 27.60 24.55 -5.47
CA GLU A 344 26.57 25.58 -5.36
C GLU A 344 25.22 24.95 -4.98
N THR A 345 24.92 23.75 -5.48
CA THR A 345 23.80 22.96 -5.01
C THR A 345 23.94 22.67 -3.50
N ASP A 346 25.08 22.16 -3.03
CA ASP A 346 25.35 21.94 -1.59
C ASP A 346 25.13 23.22 -0.75
N ARG A 347 25.53 24.38 -1.28
CA ARG A 347 25.35 25.67 -0.60
C ARG A 347 23.87 26.03 -0.44
N ILE A 348 23.06 25.90 -1.50
CA ILE A 348 21.61 26.14 -1.45
C ILE A 348 20.96 25.20 -0.43
N LEU A 349 21.35 23.93 -0.48
CA LEU A 349 20.82 22.87 0.37
C LEU A 349 21.14 23.07 1.86
N LYS A 350 22.32 23.61 2.19
CA LYS A 350 22.66 24.01 3.57
C LYS A 350 21.73 25.07 4.16
N GLU A 351 21.06 25.89 3.35
CA GLU A 351 20.02 26.80 3.85
C GLU A 351 18.73 26.05 4.21
N ILE A 352 18.38 25.00 3.45
CA ILE A 352 17.24 24.12 3.74
C ILE A 352 17.49 23.33 5.02
N GLU A 353 18.72 22.87 5.24
CA GLU A 353 19.11 22.18 6.47
C GLU A 353 18.81 23.03 7.72
N LYS A 354 19.01 24.36 7.66
CA LYS A 354 18.66 25.27 8.75
C LYS A 354 17.16 25.37 9.00
N ILE A 355 16.33 25.12 7.98
CA ILE A 355 14.88 25.06 8.08
C ILE A 355 14.50 23.74 8.76
N ILE A 356 15.00 22.61 8.24
CA ILE A 356 14.73 21.26 8.76
C ILE A 356 15.08 21.14 10.24
N VAL A 357 16.25 21.65 10.66
CA VAL A 357 16.71 21.58 12.06
C VAL A 357 15.85 22.40 13.03
N LYS A 358 15.15 23.43 12.56
CA LYS A 358 14.26 24.25 13.41
C LYS A 358 12.92 23.57 13.69
N VAL A 359 12.53 22.57 12.90
CA VAL A 359 11.27 21.85 13.07
C VAL A 359 11.41 20.90 14.26
N PRO A 360 10.65 21.09 15.36
CA PRO A 360 10.85 20.33 16.59
C PRO A 360 10.51 18.84 16.44
N GLU A 361 9.69 18.46 15.46
CA GLU A 361 9.31 17.08 15.17
C GLU A 361 10.42 16.29 14.46
N VAL A 362 11.43 16.95 13.88
CA VAL A 362 12.53 16.26 13.18
C VAL A 362 13.48 15.61 14.19
N ALA A 363 13.75 14.33 14.00
CA ALA A 363 14.70 13.55 14.81
C ALA A 363 16.09 13.53 14.18
N ALA A 364 16.16 13.25 12.88
CA ALA A 364 17.39 13.19 12.10
C ALA A 364 17.09 13.39 10.61
N TYR A 365 18.10 13.77 9.84
CA TYR A 365 18.02 13.74 8.38
C TYR A 365 19.33 13.31 7.74
N SER A 366 19.22 12.70 6.57
CA SER A 366 20.34 12.47 5.65
C SER A 366 20.01 13.07 4.30
N ARG A 367 21.01 13.64 3.63
CA ARG A 367 20.91 14.25 2.32
C ARG A 367 21.86 13.53 1.36
N ARG A 368 21.36 13.22 0.17
CA ARG A 368 22.15 12.69 -0.93
C ARG A 368 22.08 13.71 -2.06
N THR A 369 23.22 14.31 -2.41
CA THR A 369 23.35 15.24 -3.53
C THR A 369 24.05 14.55 -4.68
N GLY A 370 23.53 14.72 -5.90
CA GLY A 370 24.02 14.01 -7.08
C GLY A 370 23.60 12.55 -7.16
N THR A 371 22.78 12.07 -6.22
CA THR A 371 22.23 10.71 -6.14
C THR A 371 20.95 10.70 -5.30
N GLN A 372 20.13 9.66 -5.42
CA GLN A 372 18.84 9.53 -4.74
C GLN A 372 18.71 8.13 -4.10
N MET A 373 17.61 7.86 -3.40
CA MET A 373 17.34 6.54 -2.81
C MET A 373 17.20 5.43 -3.88
N GLY A 374 16.68 5.76 -5.06
CA GLY A 374 16.53 4.85 -6.20
C GLY A 374 17.81 4.67 -7.04
N PHE A 375 17.83 3.63 -7.88
CA PHE A 375 18.96 3.29 -8.77
C PHE A 375 18.91 4.07 -10.09
N PHE A 376 18.71 5.38 -10.01
CA PHE A 376 18.58 6.23 -11.18
C PHE A 376 19.91 6.89 -11.56
N ILE A 377 20.03 7.27 -12.82
CA ILE A 377 21.09 8.16 -13.27
C ILE A 377 20.68 9.57 -12.88
N THR A 378 21.48 10.22 -12.04
CA THR A 378 21.21 11.53 -11.47
C THR A 378 22.27 12.54 -11.87
N GLU A 379 21.90 13.81 -11.89
CA GLU A 379 22.81 14.92 -12.14
C GLU A 379 23.23 15.59 -10.81
N PRO A 380 24.37 16.29 -10.75
CA PRO A 380 24.84 16.95 -9.52
C PRO A 380 23.87 17.98 -8.91
N ASN A 381 22.94 18.50 -9.71
CA ASN A 381 21.92 19.47 -9.30
C ASN A 381 20.65 18.83 -8.72
N THR A 382 20.53 17.50 -8.71
CA THR A 382 19.39 16.75 -8.15
C THR A 382 19.80 15.91 -6.94
N GLY A 383 18.82 15.42 -6.20
CA GLY A 383 19.04 14.56 -5.05
C GLY A 383 17.83 14.53 -4.13
N ASP A 384 18.00 13.95 -2.96
CA ASP A 384 16.93 13.80 -1.97
C ASP A 384 17.41 14.00 -0.52
N TYR A 385 16.46 14.37 0.33
CA TYR A 385 16.58 14.27 1.77
C TYR A 385 15.70 13.12 2.26
N LEU A 386 16.23 12.37 3.21
CA LEU A 386 15.45 11.47 4.04
C LEU A 386 15.39 12.07 5.44
N ILE A 387 14.21 12.53 5.83
CA ILE A 387 13.95 13.21 7.10
C ILE A 387 13.14 12.26 7.99
N GLN A 388 13.74 11.84 9.10
CA GLN A 388 13.09 11.01 10.10
C GLN A 388 12.42 11.89 11.15
N LEU A 389 11.12 11.68 11.38
CA LEU A 389 10.38 12.35 12.44
C LEU A 389 10.47 11.58 13.77
N LYS A 390 10.25 12.30 14.87
CA LYS A 390 10.12 11.73 16.22
C LYS A 390 8.86 10.87 16.31
N LYS A 391 8.94 9.76 17.04
CA LYS A 391 7.82 8.81 17.23
C LYS A 391 6.63 9.43 17.98
N GLN A 392 6.88 10.29 18.96
CA GLN A 392 5.86 11.00 19.72
C GLN A 392 5.76 12.43 19.19
N ARG A 393 4.65 12.71 18.51
CA ARG A 393 4.33 14.03 17.95
C ARG A 393 2.83 14.24 17.88
N ASP A 394 2.41 15.50 17.94
CA ASP A 394 1.01 15.90 17.87
C ASP A 394 0.53 16.19 16.44
N ARG A 395 1.44 16.59 15.55
CA ARG A 395 1.18 16.90 14.13
C ARG A 395 1.35 15.66 13.27
N SER A 396 0.56 15.52 12.21
CA SER A 396 0.74 14.45 11.21
C SER A 396 2.00 14.68 10.35
N THR A 397 2.47 13.66 9.63
CA THR A 397 3.60 13.83 8.70
C THR A 397 3.26 14.84 7.60
N GLU A 398 2.01 14.83 7.12
CA GLU A 398 1.53 15.77 6.10
C GLU A 398 1.51 17.23 6.58
N ASP A 399 1.13 17.46 7.85
CA ASP A 399 1.17 18.80 8.44
C ASP A 399 2.60 19.34 8.53
N VAL A 400 3.57 18.46 8.79
CA VAL A 400 5.00 18.82 8.84
C VAL A 400 5.53 19.07 7.43
N ILE A 401 5.16 18.23 6.46
CA ILE A 401 5.47 18.41 5.04
C ILE A 401 4.99 19.79 4.57
N THR A 402 3.73 20.12 4.82
CA THR A 402 3.11 21.40 4.41
C THR A 402 3.88 22.61 4.96
N ASP A 403 4.35 22.53 6.20
CA ASP A 403 5.10 23.60 6.87
C ASP A 403 6.53 23.73 6.34
N ILE A 404 7.22 22.60 6.14
CA ILE A 404 8.55 22.60 5.51
C ILE A 404 8.45 23.13 4.07
N ARG A 405 7.48 22.66 3.28
CA ARG A 405 7.23 23.12 1.89
C ARG A 405 7.11 24.64 1.84
N LYS A 406 6.20 25.23 2.62
CA LYS A 406 6.00 26.68 2.67
C LYS A 406 7.27 27.45 3.04
N GLN A 407 8.05 26.95 4.00
CA GLN A 407 9.29 27.60 4.40
C GLN A 407 10.37 27.51 3.32
N VAL A 408 10.50 26.37 2.64
CA VAL A 408 11.47 26.18 1.56
C VAL A 408 11.10 27.01 0.34
N GLU A 409 9.85 26.99 -0.12
CA GLU A 409 9.36 27.80 -1.25
C GLU A 409 9.57 29.30 -1.02
N SER A 410 9.37 29.78 0.22
CA SER A 410 9.58 31.18 0.56
C SER A 410 11.06 31.60 0.59
N THR A 411 11.97 30.67 0.89
CA THR A 411 13.40 30.97 1.07
C THR A 411 14.21 30.70 -0.20
N GLN A 412 13.87 29.65 -0.95
CA GLN A 412 14.56 29.17 -2.13
C GLN A 412 13.58 28.94 -3.30
N PRO A 413 13.01 30.01 -3.88
CA PRO A 413 11.98 29.89 -4.92
C PRO A 413 12.49 29.29 -6.25
N THR A 414 13.81 29.24 -6.44
CA THR A 414 14.45 28.65 -7.63
C THR A 414 14.67 27.15 -7.50
N LEU A 415 14.49 26.59 -6.31
CA LEU A 415 14.64 25.16 -6.07
C LEU A 415 13.31 24.47 -6.31
N ARG A 416 13.28 23.51 -7.22
CA ARG A 416 12.14 22.61 -7.34
C ARG A 416 12.21 21.59 -6.21
N ILE A 417 11.10 21.39 -5.51
CA ILE A 417 10.99 20.44 -4.41
C ILE A 417 9.76 19.57 -4.61
N ASP A 418 9.83 18.34 -4.10
CA ASP A 418 8.74 17.39 -4.08
C ASP A 418 8.79 16.60 -2.76
N PHE A 419 7.63 16.38 -2.13
CA PHE A 419 7.55 15.72 -0.82
C PHE A 419 6.75 14.42 -0.88
N GLY A 420 7.35 13.32 -0.42
CA GLY A 420 6.72 12.03 -0.26
C GLY A 420 7.00 11.38 1.09
N GLN A 421 6.46 10.18 1.27
CA GLN A 421 6.84 9.27 2.36
C GLN A 421 7.50 8.03 1.76
N VAL A 422 8.37 7.36 2.51
CA VAL A 422 9.32 6.38 1.97
C VAL A 422 8.63 5.20 1.27
N ILE A 423 7.61 4.59 1.88
CA ILE A 423 6.91 3.44 1.27
C ILE A 423 6.11 3.91 0.05
N GLY A 424 5.42 5.04 0.16
CA GLY A 424 4.68 5.63 -0.96
C GLY A 424 5.58 5.92 -2.17
N ASP A 425 6.75 6.51 -1.91
CA ASP A 425 7.76 6.86 -2.91
C ASP A 425 8.37 5.62 -3.57
N MET A 426 8.79 4.63 -2.75
CA MET A 426 9.30 3.35 -3.27
C MET A 426 8.26 2.57 -4.09
N LEU A 427 6.97 2.64 -3.71
CA LEU A 427 5.90 2.05 -4.52
C LEU A 427 5.73 2.80 -5.84
N GLY A 428 5.81 4.13 -5.83
CA GLY A 428 5.78 4.97 -7.03
C GLY A 428 6.92 4.63 -8.00
N ASP A 429 8.14 4.52 -7.47
CA ASP A 429 9.33 4.10 -8.22
C ASP A 429 9.16 2.72 -8.88
N LEU A 430 8.59 1.75 -8.15
CA LEU A 430 8.31 0.41 -8.69
C LEU A 430 7.23 0.44 -9.79
N MET A 431 6.29 1.38 -9.72
CA MET A 431 5.25 1.58 -10.73
C MET A 431 5.72 2.44 -11.91
N THR A 432 6.97 2.92 -11.91
CA THR A 432 7.48 3.89 -12.90
C THR A 432 6.64 5.19 -12.91
N SER A 433 5.86 5.44 -11.86
CA SER A 433 5.00 6.62 -11.72
C SER A 433 5.20 7.18 -10.31
N VAL A 434 6.13 8.11 -10.18
CA VAL A 434 6.63 8.59 -8.88
C VAL A 434 5.56 9.38 -8.11
N GLN A 435 4.57 9.94 -8.80
CA GLN A 435 3.60 10.87 -8.21
C GLN A 435 2.13 10.44 -8.43
N PRO A 436 1.19 10.83 -7.53
CA PRO A 436 -0.22 10.46 -7.64
C PRO A 436 -0.89 10.94 -8.93
N ILE A 437 -0.57 12.16 -9.38
CA ILE A 437 -1.04 12.74 -10.63
C ILE A 437 0.07 12.63 -11.66
N GLU A 438 -0.23 11.96 -12.77
CA GLU A 438 0.66 11.86 -13.92
C GLU A 438 -0.16 12.02 -15.20
N ILE A 439 0.28 12.90 -16.08
CA ILE A 439 -0.39 13.25 -17.34
C ILE A 439 0.65 13.11 -18.45
N LYS A 440 0.49 12.08 -19.28
CA LYS A 440 1.39 11.76 -20.38
C LYS A 440 0.84 12.36 -21.66
N VAL A 441 1.66 13.15 -22.33
CA VAL A 441 1.31 13.76 -23.62
C VAL A 441 2.19 13.14 -24.68
N PHE A 442 1.59 12.39 -25.60
CA PHE A 442 2.30 11.72 -26.66
C PHE A 442 2.32 12.54 -27.95
N GLY A 443 3.43 12.45 -28.69
CA GLY A 443 3.62 13.21 -29.92
C GLY A 443 4.91 12.86 -30.66
N ASP A 444 5.02 13.38 -31.88
CA ASP A 444 6.14 13.13 -32.79
C ASP A 444 7.22 14.21 -32.76
N ASN A 445 6.90 15.42 -32.28
CA ASN A 445 7.77 16.59 -32.28
C ASN A 445 8.08 17.08 -30.86
N GLN A 446 9.36 17.07 -30.50
CA GLN A 446 9.84 17.47 -29.17
C GLN A 446 9.53 18.93 -28.81
N GLY A 447 9.65 19.85 -29.76
CA GLY A 447 9.37 21.27 -29.51
C GLY A 447 7.89 21.52 -29.19
N LYS A 448 6.98 20.80 -29.87
CA LYS A 448 5.55 20.86 -29.56
C LYS A 448 5.21 20.17 -28.25
N LEU A 449 5.84 19.03 -27.95
CA LEU A 449 5.66 18.35 -26.66
C LEU A 449 6.06 19.26 -25.50
N HIS A 450 7.15 20.00 -25.63
CA HIS A 450 7.60 20.98 -24.64
C HIS A 450 6.55 22.08 -24.42
N GLU A 451 6.10 22.74 -25.50
CA GLU A 451 5.06 23.79 -25.43
C GLU A 451 3.76 23.28 -24.80
N LEU A 452 3.31 22.07 -25.19
CA LEU A 452 2.12 21.46 -24.62
C LEU A 452 2.30 21.11 -23.14
N SER A 453 3.47 20.60 -22.75
CA SER A 453 3.75 20.20 -21.37
C SER A 453 3.78 21.39 -20.42
N GLU A 454 4.36 22.52 -20.83
CA GLU A 454 4.31 23.77 -20.06
C GLU A 454 2.88 24.28 -19.89
N ARG A 455 2.09 24.31 -20.98
CA ARG A 455 0.68 24.73 -20.92
C ARG A 455 -0.16 23.82 -20.03
N ILE A 456 0.05 22.51 -20.11
CA ILE A 456 -0.66 21.54 -19.28
C ILE A 456 -0.28 21.73 -17.81
N ALA A 457 1.00 21.89 -17.50
CA ALA A 457 1.48 22.16 -16.15
C ALA A 457 0.89 23.47 -15.57
N ASP A 458 0.76 24.52 -16.38
CA ASP A 458 0.12 25.78 -15.99
C ASP A 458 -1.36 25.62 -15.65
N VAL A 459 -2.07 24.73 -16.34
CA VAL A 459 -3.48 24.42 -16.04
C VAL A 459 -3.61 23.56 -14.78
N VAL A 460 -2.71 22.57 -14.63
CA VAL A 460 -2.70 21.67 -13.48
C VAL A 460 -2.35 22.42 -12.20
N SER A 461 -1.34 23.30 -12.22
CA SER A 461 -0.92 24.11 -11.06
C SER A 461 -1.97 25.12 -10.58
N LYS A 462 -2.87 25.57 -11.46
CA LYS A 462 -4.00 26.45 -11.08
C LYS A 462 -5.24 25.69 -10.59
N THR A 463 -5.23 24.36 -10.69
CA THR A 463 -6.36 23.54 -10.23
C THR A 463 -6.27 23.38 -8.71
N GLU A 464 -7.33 23.75 -7.99
CA GLU A 464 -7.36 23.62 -6.53
C GLU A 464 -7.14 22.15 -6.10
N GLY A 465 -6.18 21.95 -5.20
CA GLY A 465 -5.82 20.63 -4.66
C GLY A 465 -4.62 19.96 -5.33
N THR A 466 -3.90 20.65 -6.21
CA THR A 466 -2.60 20.20 -6.74
C THR A 466 -1.46 20.92 -6.02
N ALA A 467 -0.34 20.22 -5.84
CA ALA A 467 0.91 20.74 -5.32
C ALA A 467 2.10 20.15 -6.08
N ASP A 468 3.27 20.78 -5.96
CA ASP A 468 4.55 20.29 -6.52
C ASP A 468 4.48 19.91 -8.02
N VAL A 469 3.71 20.68 -8.80
CA VAL A 469 3.46 20.38 -10.22
C VAL A 469 4.72 20.57 -11.04
N PHE A 470 5.12 19.53 -11.77
CA PHE A 470 6.28 19.52 -12.65
C PHE A 470 5.86 19.28 -14.10
N ASN A 471 6.42 20.07 -15.01
CA ASN A 471 6.10 20.00 -16.44
C ASN A 471 6.81 18.85 -17.19
N GLY A 472 7.58 18.01 -16.50
CA GLY A 472 8.27 16.87 -17.10
C GLY A 472 9.53 17.20 -17.89
N ILE A 473 9.87 18.48 -18.02
CA ILE A 473 11.00 18.92 -18.84
C ILE A 473 12.24 18.95 -17.95
N VAL A 474 13.07 17.92 -18.11
CA VAL A 474 14.39 17.87 -17.50
C VAL A 474 15.41 18.31 -18.55
N ILE A 475 16.05 19.45 -18.33
CA ILE A 475 17.12 19.95 -19.21
C ILE A 475 18.44 19.43 -18.66
N ALA A 476 19.20 18.70 -19.47
CA ALA A 476 20.57 18.34 -19.11
C ALA A 476 21.41 19.62 -19.05
N GLY A 477 22.40 19.72 -18.15
CA GLY A 477 23.24 20.93 -18.06
C GLY A 477 23.87 21.38 -19.41
N PRO A 478 24.35 22.64 -19.50
CA PRO A 478 25.01 23.13 -20.71
C PRO A 478 26.22 22.24 -21.06
N SER A 479 26.41 21.98 -22.36
CA SER A 479 27.47 21.09 -22.84
C SER A 479 28.47 21.83 -23.72
N ILE A 480 29.71 21.35 -23.72
CA ILE A 480 30.75 21.85 -24.63
C ILE A 480 30.88 20.85 -25.78
N ARG A 481 30.43 21.26 -26.96
CA ARG A 481 30.51 20.43 -28.17
C ARG A 481 31.78 20.76 -28.93
N ILE A 482 32.65 19.76 -29.05
CA ILE A 482 33.90 19.85 -29.82
C ILE A 482 33.72 19.04 -31.09
N GLU A 483 33.58 19.72 -32.23
CA GLU A 483 33.39 19.09 -33.53
C GLU A 483 34.70 19.07 -34.33
N PRO A 484 35.31 17.90 -34.55
CA PRO A 484 36.55 17.80 -35.31
C PRO A 484 36.38 18.27 -36.76
N VAL A 485 37.25 19.16 -37.22
CA VAL A 485 37.29 19.56 -38.63
C VAL A 485 38.21 18.60 -39.38
N TYR A 486 37.65 17.51 -39.90
CA TYR A 486 38.40 16.42 -40.53
C TYR A 486 39.44 16.86 -41.56
N ALA A 487 39.12 17.87 -42.38
CA ALA A 487 40.06 18.41 -43.37
C ALA A 487 41.33 19.00 -42.73
N ARG A 488 41.18 19.73 -41.61
CA ARG A 488 42.31 20.33 -40.89
C ARG A 488 43.09 19.25 -40.12
N LEU A 489 42.38 18.30 -39.50
CA LEU A 489 43.03 17.15 -38.86
C LEU A 489 43.93 16.38 -39.83
N ALA A 490 43.44 16.13 -41.05
CA ALA A 490 44.20 15.47 -42.11
C ALA A 490 45.43 16.28 -42.55
N GLN A 491 45.31 17.61 -42.69
CA GLN A 491 46.45 18.49 -43.01
C GLN A 491 47.58 18.41 -41.98
N PHE A 492 47.23 18.24 -40.70
CA PHE A 492 48.20 18.11 -39.61
C PHE A 492 48.54 16.65 -39.23
N GLY A 493 47.99 15.67 -39.96
CA GLY A 493 48.26 14.24 -39.77
C GLY A 493 47.74 13.66 -38.46
N ILE A 494 46.77 14.29 -37.80
CA ILE A 494 46.21 13.82 -36.52
C ILE A 494 44.91 13.03 -36.79
N SER A 495 44.74 11.87 -36.14
CA SER A 495 43.49 11.12 -36.24
C SER A 495 42.45 11.68 -35.25
N PRO A 496 41.15 11.58 -35.56
CA PRO A 496 40.08 11.93 -34.61
C PRO A 496 40.21 11.19 -33.28
N SER A 497 40.63 9.92 -33.29
CA SER A 497 40.87 9.13 -32.08
C SER A 497 42.00 9.70 -31.21
N LYS A 498 43.09 10.19 -31.81
CA LYS A 498 44.20 10.82 -31.08
C LYS A 498 43.80 12.19 -30.51
N LEU A 499 42.99 12.95 -31.27
CA LEU A 499 42.42 14.19 -30.76
C LEU A 499 41.53 13.89 -29.54
N GLN A 500 40.58 12.95 -29.67
CA GLN A 500 39.70 12.53 -28.57
C GLN A 500 40.48 12.07 -27.35
N TYR A 501 41.52 11.24 -27.53
CA TYR A 501 42.35 10.76 -26.43
C TYR A 501 43.04 11.91 -25.68
N GLN A 502 43.58 12.90 -26.41
CA GLN A 502 44.20 14.08 -25.79
C GLN A 502 43.18 14.98 -25.09
N LEU A 503 41.99 15.15 -25.68
CA LEU A 503 40.88 15.89 -25.05
C LEU A 503 40.41 15.21 -23.77
N GLN A 504 40.22 13.91 -23.80
CA GLN A 504 39.85 13.14 -22.62
C GLN A 504 40.94 13.22 -21.55
N THR A 505 42.23 13.13 -21.93
CA THR A 505 43.35 13.34 -20.99
C THR A 505 43.33 14.73 -20.35
N ALA A 506 42.93 15.75 -21.12
CA ALA A 506 42.87 17.12 -20.65
C ALA A 506 41.70 17.39 -19.70
N LEU A 507 40.53 16.75 -19.92
CA LEU A 507 39.26 17.04 -19.24
C LEU A 507 38.91 16.05 -18.10
N GLU A 508 38.86 14.75 -18.40
CA GLU A 508 38.51 13.74 -17.39
C GLU A 508 39.74 12.98 -16.91
N GLY A 509 40.79 12.96 -17.70
CA GLY A 509 41.90 12.03 -17.60
C GLY A 509 41.58 10.66 -18.20
N ASN A 510 42.61 9.96 -18.64
CA ASN A 510 42.51 8.59 -19.12
C ASN A 510 42.97 7.60 -18.05
N ILE A 511 42.14 6.59 -17.73
CA ILE A 511 42.55 5.48 -16.88
C ILE A 511 43.46 4.57 -17.73
N VAL A 512 44.72 4.46 -17.34
CA VAL A 512 45.74 3.68 -18.09
C VAL A 512 46.11 2.37 -17.41
N GLY A 513 45.66 2.16 -16.19
CA GLY A 513 45.90 0.95 -15.41
C GLY A 513 45.33 1.07 -14.01
N SER A 514 45.62 0.08 -13.18
CA SER A 514 45.28 0.07 -11.76
C SER A 514 46.43 -0.52 -10.95
N VAL A 515 46.55 -0.04 -9.72
CA VAL A 515 47.52 -0.53 -8.74
C VAL A 515 46.74 -1.19 -7.61
N LEU A 516 47.13 -2.41 -7.26
CA LEU A 516 46.56 -3.12 -6.12
C LEU A 516 47.27 -2.65 -4.85
N GLU A 517 46.59 -1.86 -4.05
CA GLU A 517 47.05 -1.41 -2.74
C GLU A 517 46.30 -2.21 -1.65
N ARG A 518 47.00 -3.17 -1.04
CA ARG A 518 46.43 -4.13 -0.08
C ARG A 518 45.25 -4.92 -0.69
N GLU A 519 44.03 -4.60 -0.29
CA GLU A 519 42.80 -5.22 -0.77
C GLU A 519 41.99 -4.28 -1.68
N GLN A 520 42.52 -3.09 -1.99
CA GLN A 520 41.87 -2.09 -2.82
C GLN A 520 42.58 -1.93 -4.17
N LEU A 521 41.79 -1.83 -5.24
CA LEU A 521 42.31 -1.60 -6.58
C LEU A 521 42.13 -0.12 -6.94
N SER A 522 43.23 0.63 -7.00
CA SER A 522 43.24 2.07 -7.25
C SER A 522 43.55 2.36 -8.72
N ASN A 523 42.68 3.13 -9.39
CA ASN A 523 42.88 3.48 -10.81
C ASN A 523 44.03 4.48 -10.98
N VAL A 524 44.94 4.20 -11.90
CA VAL A 524 45.98 5.14 -12.34
C VAL A 524 45.42 5.95 -13.50
N ARG A 525 45.25 7.25 -13.27
CA ARG A 525 44.69 8.18 -14.24
C ARG A 525 45.74 9.18 -14.68
N ILE A 526 45.91 9.32 -16.00
CA ILE A 526 46.76 10.36 -16.59
C ILE A 526 45.89 11.59 -16.85
N VAL A 527 46.33 12.75 -16.35
CA VAL A 527 45.70 14.05 -16.56
C VAL A 527 46.73 15.08 -16.99
N TYR A 528 46.31 16.10 -17.71
CA TYR A 528 47.15 17.28 -17.94
C TYR A 528 47.18 18.20 -16.70
N PRO A 529 48.27 18.98 -16.52
CA PRO A 529 48.34 19.97 -15.46
C PRO A 529 47.18 20.97 -15.55
N GLY A 530 46.53 21.23 -14.42
CA GLY A 530 45.42 22.20 -14.35
C GLY A 530 44.05 21.66 -14.79
N ASN A 531 43.91 20.34 -15.03
CA ASN A 531 42.63 19.71 -15.42
C ASN A 531 41.41 20.19 -14.59
N ARG A 532 41.55 20.27 -13.26
CA ARG A 532 40.45 20.66 -12.34
C ARG A 532 40.02 22.13 -12.41
N PHE A 533 40.76 22.98 -13.11
CA PHE A 533 40.50 24.43 -13.20
C PHE A 533 40.25 24.89 -14.64
N LEU A 534 39.97 23.96 -15.56
CA LEU A 534 39.67 24.30 -16.95
C LEU A 534 38.32 24.99 -17.05
N ASN A 535 38.35 26.28 -17.37
CA ASN A 535 37.16 27.00 -17.80
C ASN A 535 36.95 26.86 -19.32
N VAL A 536 35.79 27.28 -19.81
CA VAL A 536 35.43 27.24 -21.24
C VAL A 536 36.51 27.92 -22.10
N SER A 537 37.01 29.09 -21.69
CA SER A 537 38.05 29.82 -22.41
C SER A 537 39.40 29.07 -22.47
N ASN A 538 39.72 28.27 -21.45
CA ASN A 538 40.89 27.41 -21.46
C ASN A 538 40.71 26.23 -22.41
N ILE A 539 39.49 25.67 -22.48
CA ILE A 539 39.16 24.60 -23.42
C ILE A 539 39.28 25.10 -24.86
N GLU A 540 38.79 26.31 -25.18
CA GLU A 540 38.91 26.92 -26.51
C GLU A 540 40.36 27.15 -26.97
N ASN A 541 41.29 27.29 -26.01
CA ASN A 541 42.71 27.52 -26.25
C ASN A 541 43.58 26.28 -25.92
N LEU A 542 42.95 25.12 -25.73
CA LEU A 542 43.64 23.89 -25.36
C LEU A 542 44.68 23.53 -26.43
N GLN A 543 45.89 23.24 -25.99
CA GLN A 543 47.01 22.90 -26.87
C GLN A 543 47.01 21.39 -27.13
N ILE A 544 46.97 21.01 -28.40
CA ILE A 544 46.99 19.62 -28.87
C ILE A 544 48.35 19.32 -29.50
N PHE A 545 48.95 18.19 -29.12
CA PHE A 545 50.18 17.70 -29.70
C PHE A 545 49.94 17.12 -31.09
N LEU A 546 50.64 17.65 -32.08
CA LEU A 546 50.73 17.09 -33.41
C LEU A 546 51.66 15.86 -33.41
N PRO A 547 51.56 14.96 -34.42
CA PRO A 547 52.50 13.85 -34.56
C PRO A 547 53.97 14.27 -34.65
N THR A 548 54.22 15.53 -35.05
CA THR A 548 55.55 16.14 -35.12
C THR A 548 56.08 16.63 -33.78
N GLY A 549 55.30 16.52 -32.70
CA GLY A 549 55.63 17.02 -31.35
C GLY A 549 55.36 18.52 -31.15
N LYS A 550 54.95 19.24 -32.20
CA LYS A 550 54.54 20.66 -32.09
C LYS A 550 53.14 20.78 -31.47
N LEU A 551 52.91 21.87 -30.75
CA LEU A 551 51.59 22.21 -30.19
C LEU A 551 50.78 23.05 -31.18
N LYS A 552 49.47 22.81 -31.20
CA LYS A 552 48.51 23.59 -31.97
C LYS A 552 47.24 23.82 -31.15
N PRO A 553 46.66 25.03 -31.15
CA PRO A 553 45.41 25.26 -30.43
C PRO A 553 44.26 24.47 -31.06
N ILE A 554 43.33 24.02 -30.22
CA ILE A 554 42.19 23.18 -30.63
C ILE A 554 41.28 23.89 -31.64
N ASN A 555 41.13 25.22 -31.58
CA ASN A 555 40.31 26.00 -32.50
C ASN A 555 40.74 25.90 -33.98
N GLU A 556 42.00 25.54 -34.23
CA GLU A 556 42.52 25.25 -35.57
C GLU A 556 42.23 23.81 -36.01
N LEU A 557 41.86 22.92 -35.11
CA LEU A 557 41.62 21.49 -35.38
C LEU A 557 40.14 21.09 -35.28
N ALA A 558 39.38 21.77 -34.43
CA ALA A 558 37.99 21.51 -34.13
C ALA A 558 37.22 22.82 -33.87
N ASN A 559 35.91 22.77 -34.09
CA ASN A 559 35.00 23.84 -33.73
C ASN A 559 34.49 23.58 -32.30
N VAL A 560 34.78 24.51 -31.38
CA VAL A 560 34.37 24.41 -29.97
C VAL A 560 33.18 25.35 -29.78
N GLN A 561 32.03 24.79 -29.35
CA GLN A 561 30.81 25.56 -29.12
C GLN A 561 30.19 25.17 -27.79
N VAL A 562 29.83 26.16 -26.98
CA VAL A 562 28.94 25.93 -25.84
C VAL A 562 27.52 25.82 -26.38
N ARG A 563 26.87 24.70 -26.08
CA ARG A 563 25.46 24.47 -26.37
C ARG A 563 24.66 24.61 -25.07
N PRO A 564 23.46 25.20 -25.14
CA PRO A 564 22.52 25.05 -24.04
C PRO A 564 22.23 23.57 -23.81
N GLY A 565 21.70 23.28 -22.64
CA GLY A 565 21.19 21.94 -22.32
C GLY A 565 20.18 21.44 -23.34
N ASP A 566 20.21 20.14 -23.61
CA ASP A 566 19.15 19.45 -24.35
C ASP A 566 18.14 18.88 -23.34
N ALA A 567 16.86 18.94 -23.67
CA ALA A 567 15.82 18.31 -22.87
C ALA A 567 15.91 16.77 -23.00
N GLU A 568 15.74 16.07 -21.89
CA GLU A 568 15.65 14.61 -21.88
C GLU A 568 14.47 14.16 -22.74
N ILE A 569 14.68 13.11 -23.54
CA ILE A 569 13.65 12.53 -24.38
C ILE A 569 13.14 11.27 -23.70
N GLN A 570 11.96 11.37 -23.09
CA GLN A 570 11.25 10.22 -22.55
C GLN A 570 10.43 9.54 -23.63
N ARG A 571 10.43 8.20 -23.59
CA ARG A 571 9.67 7.36 -24.51
C ARG A 571 8.99 6.21 -23.80
N GLU A 572 7.75 5.97 -24.19
CA GLU A 572 7.00 4.78 -23.80
C GLU A 572 6.48 4.11 -25.07
N ASN A 573 6.67 2.79 -25.19
CA ASN A 573 6.29 2.03 -26.37
C ASN A 573 6.79 2.62 -27.71
N LEU A 574 8.03 3.14 -27.71
CA LEU A 574 8.70 3.83 -28.84
C LEU A 574 8.09 5.18 -29.25
N GLN A 575 7.07 5.68 -28.56
CA GLN A 575 6.52 7.01 -28.78
C GLN A 575 7.17 8.01 -27.83
N SER A 576 7.43 9.23 -28.31
CA SER A 576 7.96 10.29 -27.45
C SER A 576 6.84 10.90 -26.64
N MET A 577 7.13 11.24 -25.39
CA MET A 577 6.15 11.82 -24.47
C MET A 577 6.73 12.94 -23.61
N GLY A 578 5.88 13.89 -23.25
CA GLY A 578 6.07 14.77 -22.10
C GLY A 578 5.27 14.24 -20.92
N VAL A 579 5.86 14.21 -19.72
CA VAL A 579 5.23 13.64 -18.52
C VAL A 579 5.06 14.73 -17.48
N ILE A 580 3.84 15.23 -17.35
CA ILE A 580 3.49 16.25 -16.37
C ILE A 580 3.07 15.53 -15.10
N THR A 581 3.70 15.87 -13.98
CA THR A 581 3.47 15.19 -12.71
C THR A 581 3.01 16.19 -11.64
N GLY A 582 2.31 15.72 -10.61
CA GLY A 582 1.97 16.54 -9.45
C GLY A 582 1.51 15.72 -8.26
N ARG A 583 1.53 16.35 -7.08
CA ARG A 583 1.00 15.81 -5.84
C ARG A 583 -0.38 16.39 -5.52
N LEU A 584 -1.08 15.70 -4.63
CA LEU A 584 -2.35 16.15 -4.08
C LEU A 584 -2.09 16.97 -2.82
N GLU A 585 -2.87 18.02 -2.62
CA GLU A 585 -2.87 18.79 -1.38
C GLU A 585 -4.31 19.00 -0.90
N ASN A 586 -4.65 18.45 0.26
CA ASN A 586 -5.93 18.65 0.94
C ASN A 586 -7.19 18.32 0.09
N ARG A 587 -7.07 17.51 -0.96
CA ARG A 587 -8.18 17.04 -1.82
C ARG A 587 -7.93 15.64 -2.35
N ASP A 588 -9.01 14.94 -2.72
CA ASP A 588 -8.96 13.57 -3.22
C ASP A 588 -8.58 13.46 -4.71
N LEU A 589 -7.99 12.32 -5.06
CA LEU A 589 -7.47 12.03 -6.40
C LEU A 589 -8.56 12.11 -7.47
N GLY A 590 -9.72 11.52 -7.22
CA GLY A 590 -10.80 11.44 -8.21
C GLY A 590 -11.40 12.80 -8.55
N SER A 591 -11.64 13.65 -7.55
CA SER A 591 -12.15 15.00 -7.78
C SER A 591 -11.14 15.89 -8.50
N VAL A 592 -9.88 15.86 -8.08
CA VAL A 592 -8.82 16.69 -8.69
C VAL A 592 -8.60 16.29 -10.15
N ILE A 593 -8.49 14.99 -10.47
CA ILE A 593 -8.32 14.54 -11.86
C ILE A 593 -9.53 14.91 -12.73
N LYS A 594 -10.74 14.86 -12.20
CA LYS A 594 -11.95 15.26 -12.94
C LYS A 594 -11.95 16.77 -13.26
N ASP A 595 -11.51 17.59 -12.31
CA ASP A 595 -11.35 19.04 -12.51
C ASP A 595 -10.24 19.32 -13.54
N ILE A 596 -9.11 18.62 -13.46
CA ILE A 596 -8.01 18.69 -14.44
C ILE A 596 -8.52 18.29 -15.83
N GLN A 597 -9.18 17.14 -15.99
CA GLN A 597 -9.72 16.66 -17.26
C GLN A 597 -10.65 17.70 -17.91
N LYS A 598 -11.53 18.30 -17.10
CA LYS A 598 -12.43 19.36 -17.54
C LYS A 598 -11.67 20.61 -17.98
N ASN A 599 -10.69 21.07 -17.20
CA ASN A 599 -9.90 22.25 -17.50
C ASN A 599 -9.02 22.04 -18.76
N LEU A 600 -8.40 20.88 -18.91
CA LEU A 600 -7.59 20.55 -20.09
C LEU A 600 -8.44 20.49 -21.36
N SER A 601 -9.61 19.84 -21.30
CA SER A 601 -10.52 19.74 -22.45
C SER A 601 -11.10 21.08 -22.93
N THR A 602 -11.05 22.11 -22.10
CA THR A 602 -11.59 23.45 -22.42
C THR A 602 -10.51 24.47 -22.77
N GLN A 603 -9.29 24.29 -22.29
CA GLN A 603 -8.20 25.27 -22.42
C GLN A 603 -7.11 24.85 -23.41
N ILE A 604 -7.03 23.56 -23.78
CA ILE A 604 -5.94 23.02 -24.59
C ILE A 604 -6.48 22.25 -25.80
N ASP A 605 -6.17 22.75 -26.98
CA ASP A 605 -6.44 22.08 -28.25
C ASP A 605 -5.24 21.21 -28.67
N LEU A 606 -5.44 19.90 -28.78
CA LEU A 606 -4.41 18.96 -29.20
C LEU A 606 -4.31 18.87 -30.74
N PRO A 607 -3.10 19.00 -31.33
CA PRO A 607 -2.90 18.75 -32.75
C PRO A 607 -3.17 17.28 -33.14
N GLN A 608 -3.44 17.03 -34.43
CA GLN A 608 -3.56 15.65 -34.92
C GLN A 608 -2.29 14.84 -34.64
N GLY A 609 -2.47 13.61 -34.17
CA GLY A 609 -1.36 12.71 -33.77
C GLY A 609 -0.91 12.87 -32.31
N TYR A 610 -1.45 13.86 -31.58
CA TYR A 610 -1.18 14.07 -30.16
C TYR A 610 -2.35 13.57 -29.33
N HIS A 611 -2.05 12.93 -28.21
CA HIS A 611 -3.06 12.46 -27.27
C HIS A 611 -2.53 12.56 -25.83
N ILE A 612 -3.47 12.66 -24.89
CA ILE A 612 -3.19 12.71 -23.47
C ILE A 612 -3.68 11.41 -22.85
N GLU A 613 -2.82 10.79 -22.04
CA GLU A 613 -3.18 9.69 -21.15
C GLU A 613 -2.94 10.10 -19.70
N PHE A 614 -3.83 9.69 -18.81
CA PHE A 614 -3.68 9.91 -17.38
C PHE A 614 -3.10 8.66 -16.74
N GLY A 615 -1.91 8.80 -16.15
CA GLY A 615 -1.14 7.75 -15.49
C GLY A 615 -1.19 7.84 -13.97
N GLY A 616 -0.10 7.42 -13.32
CA GLY A 616 0.06 7.52 -11.88
C GLY A 616 -0.92 6.68 -11.06
N ALA A 617 -1.15 7.10 -9.81
CA ALA A 617 -2.10 6.44 -8.92
C ALA A 617 -3.54 6.44 -9.48
N PHE A 618 -3.88 7.38 -10.37
CA PHE A 618 -5.21 7.44 -10.99
C PHE A 618 -5.45 6.27 -11.95
N ALA A 619 -4.47 5.93 -12.78
CA ALA A 619 -4.58 4.77 -13.68
C ALA A 619 -4.72 3.46 -12.90
N GLU A 620 -3.90 3.28 -11.85
CA GLU A 620 -3.97 2.13 -10.94
C GLU A 620 -5.29 2.06 -10.19
N GLN A 621 -5.83 3.20 -9.75
CA GLN A 621 -7.16 3.29 -9.16
C GLN A 621 -8.24 2.85 -10.15
N GLN A 622 -8.22 3.35 -11.39
CA GLN A 622 -9.23 3.05 -12.41
C GLN A 622 -9.20 1.56 -12.81
N GLN A 623 -8.00 0.99 -12.94
CA GLN A 623 -7.81 -0.45 -13.18
C GLN A 623 -8.36 -1.25 -11.99
N SER A 624 -7.92 -0.92 -10.77
CA SER A 624 -8.31 -1.63 -9.56
C SER A 624 -9.81 -1.55 -9.29
N PHE A 625 -10.45 -0.39 -9.51
CA PHE A 625 -11.89 -0.22 -9.30
C PHE A 625 -12.71 -1.00 -10.32
N ARG A 626 -12.24 -1.10 -11.58
CA ARG A 626 -12.86 -1.95 -12.60
C ARG A 626 -12.78 -3.43 -12.19
N GLU A 627 -11.62 -3.88 -11.73
CA GLU A 627 -11.42 -5.25 -11.24
C GLU A 627 -12.27 -5.53 -9.99
N LEU A 628 -12.29 -4.62 -9.02
CA LEU A 628 -13.10 -4.72 -7.81
C LEU A 628 -14.61 -4.73 -8.10
N LEU A 629 -15.08 -3.97 -9.10
CA LEU A 629 -16.47 -4.05 -9.56
C LEU A 629 -16.78 -5.43 -10.14
N LEU A 630 -15.88 -5.99 -10.96
CA LEU A 630 -16.01 -7.36 -11.47
C LEU A 630 -16.00 -8.39 -10.33
N ILE A 631 -15.15 -8.20 -9.32
CA ILE A 631 -15.09 -9.02 -8.11
C ILE A 631 -16.40 -8.92 -7.33
N LEU A 632 -16.95 -7.73 -7.13
CA LEU A 632 -18.23 -7.54 -6.43
C LEU A 632 -19.38 -8.26 -7.17
N ILE A 633 -19.46 -8.11 -8.49
CA ILE A 633 -20.49 -8.76 -9.31
C ILE A 633 -20.33 -10.28 -9.29
N SER A 634 -19.13 -10.79 -9.53
CA SER A 634 -18.86 -12.23 -9.53
C SER A 634 -19.04 -12.85 -8.13
N SER A 635 -18.59 -12.20 -7.06
CA SER A 635 -18.82 -12.62 -5.68
C SER A 635 -20.31 -12.67 -5.35
N SER A 636 -21.06 -11.64 -5.76
CA SER A 636 -22.51 -11.60 -5.61
C SER A 636 -23.21 -12.74 -6.36
N LEU A 637 -22.74 -13.09 -7.57
CA LEU A 637 -23.23 -14.23 -8.34
C LEU A 637 -22.90 -15.58 -7.68
N LEU A 638 -21.73 -15.71 -7.07
CA LEU A 638 -21.34 -16.94 -6.38
C LEU A 638 -22.10 -17.12 -5.05
N VAL A 639 -22.33 -16.03 -4.30
CA VAL A 639 -23.24 -16.01 -3.14
C VAL A 639 -24.65 -16.41 -3.58
N PHE A 640 -25.15 -15.82 -4.66
CA PHE A 640 -26.43 -16.19 -5.26
C PHE A 640 -26.50 -17.68 -5.64
N GLY A 641 -25.44 -18.22 -6.26
CA GLY A 641 -25.32 -19.64 -6.59
C GLY A 641 -25.34 -20.55 -5.36
N THR A 642 -24.65 -20.15 -4.29
CA THR A 642 -24.63 -20.87 -3.02
C THR A 642 -26.02 -20.93 -2.38
N ILE A 643 -26.73 -19.79 -2.35
CA ILE A 643 -28.10 -19.70 -1.82
C ILE A 643 -29.07 -20.51 -2.68
N LEU A 644 -28.93 -20.43 -4.01
CA LEU A 644 -29.76 -21.18 -4.95
C LEU A 644 -29.59 -22.69 -4.77
N PHE A 645 -28.34 -23.16 -4.61
CA PHE A 645 -28.05 -24.57 -4.34
C PHE A 645 -28.63 -25.02 -3.00
N LEU A 646 -28.55 -24.20 -1.96
CA LEU A 646 -29.04 -24.53 -0.62
C LEU A 646 -30.57 -24.63 -0.52
N PHE A 647 -31.30 -23.75 -1.22
CA PHE A 647 -32.76 -23.64 -1.08
C PHE A 647 -33.57 -24.06 -2.31
N ASN A 648 -32.93 -24.27 -3.45
CA ASN A 648 -33.56 -24.63 -4.73
C ASN A 648 -34.75 -23.71 -5.11
N ARG A 649 -34.67 -22.42 -4.76
CA ARG A 649 -35.71 -21.42 -5.04
C ARG A 649 -35.12 -20.11 -5.54
N PHE A 650 -35.22 -19.89 -6.85
CA PHE A 650 -34.70 -18.70 -7.54
C PHE A 650 -35.16 -17.37 -6.93
N LYS A 651 -36.47 -17.23 -6.63
CA LYS A 651 -37.03 -15.98 -6.08
C LYS A 651 -36.45 -15.60 -4.72
N VAL A 652 -36.12 -16.59 -3.89
CA VAL A 652 -35.53 -16.37 -2.57
C VAL A 652 -34.07 -15.95 -2.71
N ALA A 653 -33.32 -16.62 -3.58
CA ALA A 653 -31.95 -16.26 -3.87
C ALA A 653 -31.84 -14.82 -4.40
N VAL A 654 -32.72 -14.41 -5.32
CA VAL A 654 -32.80 -13.01 -5.81
C VAL A 654 -33.12 -12.04 -4.68
N LEU A 655 -34.07 -12.36 -3.80
CA LEU A 655 -34.42 -11.50 -2.68
C LEU A 655 -33.22 -11.27 -1.74
N ILE A 656 -32.53 -12.34 -1.37
CA ILE A 656 -31.41 -12.26 -0.43
C ILE A 656 -30.27 -11.45 -1.03
N ILE A 657 -29.89 -11.70 -2.29
CA ILE A 657 -28.80 -10.97 -2.92
C ILE A 657 -29.14 -9.48 -3.12
N SER A 658 -30.39 -9.15 -3.48
CA SER A 658 -30.82 -7.75 -3.57
C SER A 658 -30.70 -7.03 -2.22
N ILE A 659 -31.03 -7.69 -1.12
CA ILE A 659 -30.88 -7.12 0.23
C ILE A 659 -29.39 -6.97 0.60
N ALA A 660 -28.56 -7.96 0.26
CA ALA A 660 -27.12 -7.92 0.51
C ALA A 660 -26.44 -6.76 -0.21
N VAL A 661 -26.74 -6.56 -1.50
CA VAL A 661 -26.22 -5.44 -2.29
C VAL A 661 -26.70 -4.09 -1.74
N LEU A 662 -27.96 -3.99 -1.27
CA LEU A 662 -28.44 -2.77 -0.63
C LEU A 662 -27.70 -2.44 0.68
N GLY A 663 -27.12 -3.43 1.36
CA GLY A 663 -26.31 -3.22 2.57
C GLY A 663 -25.06 -2.36 2.33
N VAL A 664 -24.51 -2.41 1.11
CA VAL A 664 -23.36 -1.59 0.68
C VAL A 664 -23.64 -0.08 0.85
N SER A 665 -24.91 0.34 0.80
CA SER A 665 -25.29 1.75 1.06
C SER A 665 -24.87 2.24 2.45
N GLY A 666 -24.89 1.37 3.47
CA GLY A 666 -24.46 1.73 4.81
C GLY A 666 -22.96 1.97 4.91
N SER A 667 -22.20 1.22 4.14
CA SER A 667 -20.76 1.39 4.04
C SER A 667 -20.40 2.71 3.36
N TYR A 668 -21.05 3.07 2.24
CA TYR A 668 -20.89 4.41 1.63
C TYR A 668 -21.25 5.55 2.60
N LEU A 669 -22.33 5.38 3.37
CA LEU A 669 -22.73 6.36 4.37
C LEU A 669 -21.69 6.53 5.48
N ALA A 670 -21.12 5.42 5.98
CA ALA A 670 -20.08 5.49 7.00
C ALA A 670 -18.80 6.15 6.47
N LEU A 671 -18.36 5.81 5.26
CA LEU A 671 -17.21 6.44 4.62
C LEU A 671 -17.43 7.96 4.46
N TYR A 672 -18.62 8.37 4.03
CA TYR A 672 -18.96 9.79 3.88
C TYR A 672 -18.98 10.55 5.21
N VAL A 673 -19.55 9.96 6.27
CA VAL A 673 -19.63 10.61 7.59
C VAL A 673 -18.25 10.71 8.27
N THR A 674 -17.38 9.74 8.02
CA THR A 674 -16.03 9.69 8.60
C THR A 674 -14.99 10.46 7.79
N GLY A 675 -15.34 10.93 6.58
CA GLY A 675 -14.39 11.62 5.70
C GLY A 675 -13.29 10.70 5.18
N THR A 676 -13.54 9.39 5.08
CA THR A 676 -12.57 8.43 4.54
C THR A 676 -12.86 8.16 3.07
N ALA A 677 -11.85 8.29 2.22
CA ALA A 677 -11.98 8.05 0.79
C ALA A 677 -12.35 6.60 0.45
N LEU A 678 -13.15 6.44 -0.61
CA LEU A 678 -13.35 5.17 -1.29
C LEU A 678 -12.03 4.78 -1.98
N ASN A 679 -11.37 3.78 -1.42
CA ASN A 679 -10.13 3.16 -1.93
C ASN A 679 -10.23 1.64 -1.96
N VAL A 680 -9.19 0.95 -2.43
CA VAL A 680 -9.18 -0.53 -2.56
C VAL A 680 -9.52 -1.24 -1.24
N GLY A 681 -9.05 -0.72 -0.09
CA GLY A 681 -9.34 -1.26 1.24
C GLY A 681 -10.82 -1.15 1.63
N SER A 682 -11.39 0.06 1.50
CA SER A 682 -12.82 0.27 1.77
C SER A 682 -13.74 -0.53 0.83
N TYR A 683 -13.35 -0.67 -0.45
CA TYR A 683 -14.09 -1.45 -1.45
C TYR A 683 -14.13 -2.94 -1.10
N THR A 684 -13.01 -3.46 -0.59
CA THR A 684 -12.96 -4.83 -0.04
C THR A 684 -13.97 -5.01 1.09
N GLY A 685 -14.14 -3.99 1.94
CA GLY A 685 -15.16 -3.98 2.99
C GLY A 685 -16.59 -4.00 2.46
N LEU A 686 -16.86 -3.31 1.35
CA LEU A 686 -18.15 -3.37 0.65
C LEU A 686 -18.47 -4.80 0.20
N ILE A 687 -17.48 -5.49 -0.37
CA ILE A 687 -17.61 -6.88 -0.85
C ILE A 687 -17.86 -7.82 0.34
N MET A 688 -17.13 -7.65 1.44
CA MET A 688 -17.33 -8.43 2.67
C MET A 688 -18.77 -8.33 3.19
N ILE A 689 -19.36 -7.13 3.17
CA ILE A 689 -20.72 -6.91 3.67
C ILE A 689 -21.78 -7.66 2.86
N VAL A 690 -21.60 -7.82 1.54
CA VAL A 690 -22.51 -8.63 0.73
C VAL A 690 -22.53 -10.08 1.22
N GLY A 691 -21.36 -10.66 1.52
CA GLY A 691 -21.24 -12.01 2.07
C GLY A 691 -21.89 -12.14 3.45
N ILE A 692 -21.57 -11.21 4.35
CA ILE A 692 -22.06 -11.19 5.74
C ILE A 692 -23.60 -11.09 5.81
N ILE A 693 -24.20 -10.22 4.99
CA ILE A 693 -25.66 -10.08 4.94
C ILE A 693 -26.29 -11.33 4.31
N GLY A 694 -25.64 -11.91 3.29
CA GLY A 694 -26.05 -13.18 2.70
C GLY A 694 -26.12 -14.32 3.72
N GLU A 695 -25.05 -14.51 4.50
CA GLU A 695 -24.98 -15.47 5.62
C GLU A 695 -26.13 -15.26 6.62
N ASN A 696 -26.28 -14.04 7.12
CA ASN A 696 -27.31 -13.73 8.10
C ASN A 696 -28.74 -13.92 7.55
N ALA A 697 -28.94 -13.71 6.25
CA ALA A 697 -30.20 -13.96 5.57
C ALA A 697 -30.47 -15.46 5.37
N ILE A 698 -29.46 -16.29 5.07
CA ILE A 698 -29.56 -17.76 4.95
C ILE A 698 -30.17 -18.35 6.22
N PHE A 699 -29.62 -18.02 7.40
CA PHE A 699 -30.14 -18.50 8.68
C PHE A 699 -31.58 -18.07 8.97
N THR A 700 -31.93 -16.85 8.55
CA THR A 700 -33.29 -16.31 8.74
C THR A 700 -34.30 -17.04 7.87
N TYR A 701 -33.94 -17.27 6.60
CA TYR A 701 -34.81 -17.95 5.67
C TYR A 701 -34.98 -19.43 6.02
N LEU A 702 -33.91 -20.12 6.46
CA LEU A 702 -34.01 -21.50 6.96
C LEU A 702 -35.03 -21.60 8.10
N GLN A 703 -34.91 -20.74 9.12
CA GLN A 703 -35.82 -20.74 10.26
C GLN A 703 -37.28 -20.49 9.85
N PHE A 704 -37.49 -19.60 8.88
CA PHE A 704 -38.80 -19.35 8.29
C PHE A 704 -39.35 -20.60 7.58
N ARG A 705 -38.55 -21.24 6.72
CA ARG A 705 -38.94 -22.44 5.97
C ARG A 705 -39.37 -23.57 6.90
N ASP A 706 -38.63 -23.81 7.98
CA ASP A 706 -38.96 -24.89 8.91
C ASP A 706 -40.23 -24.57 9.71
N SER A 707 -40.41 -23.30 10.10
CA SER A 707 -41.64 -22.89 10.80
C SER A 707 -42.90 -22.94 9.93
N LEU A 708 -42.74 -22.77 8.61
CA LEU A 708 -43.84 -22.86 7.63
C LEU A 708 -44.49 -24.25 7.58
N GLN A 709 -43.78 -25.30 8.02
CA GLN A 709 -44.35 -26.65 8.10
C GLN A 709 -45.44 -26.80 9.17
N SER A 710 -45.49 -25.90 10.16
CA SER A 710 -46.39 -26.01 11.32
C SER A 710 -47.24 -24.76 11.59
N LYS A 711 -46.95 -23.63 10.93
CA LYS A 711 -47.57 -22.32 11.19
C LYS A 711 -47.94 -21.61 9.89
N ASN A 712 -48.86 -20.65 10.00
CA ASN A 712 -49.20 -19.75 8.88
C ASN A 712 -48.00 -18.88 8.48
N VAL A 713 -48.00 -18.33 7.25
CA VAL A 713 -46.90 -17.49 6.71
C VAL A 713 -46.55 -16.34 7.67
N ASP A 714 -47.53 -15.57 8.13
CA ASP A 714 -47.30 -14.43 9.03
C ASP A 714 -46.73 -14.88 10.40
N GLU A 715 -47.21 -15.99 10.95
CA GLU A 715 -46.74 -16.55 12.23
C GLU A 715 -45.34 -17.14 12.12
N SER A 716 -45.04 -17.77 10.98
CA SER A 716 -43.72 -18.32 10.64
C SER A 716 -42.66 -17.23 10.54
N ILE A 717 -42.99 -16.11 9.87
CA ILE A 717 -42.09 -14.96 9.78
C ILE A 717 -41.88 -14.32 11.15
N ILE A 718 -42.95 -14.09 11.92
CA ILE A 718 -42.84 -13.52 13.27
C ILE A 718 -41.97 -14.42 14.16
N TYR A 719 -42.15 -15.74 14.08
CA TYR A 719 -41.35 -16.70 14.83
C TYR A 719 -39.88 -16.69 14.39
N ALA A 720 -39.60 -16.73 13.09
CA ALA A 720 -38.23 -16.72 12.56
C ALA A 720 -37.46 -15.46 12.93
N ILE A 721 -38.12 -14.29 12.89
CA ILE A 721 -37.49 -13.02 13.28
C ILE A 721 -37.35 -12.91 14.79
N SER A 722 -38.37 -13.27 15.57
CA SER A 722 -38.32 -13.14 17.04
C SER A 722 -37.27 -14.06 17.66
N THR A 723 -37.05 -15.24 17.08
CA THR A 723 -36.02 -16.18 17.52
C THR A 723 -34.60 -15.76 17.13
N ARG A 724 -34.44 -15.04 16.01
CA ARG A 724 -33.13 -14.57 15.51
C ARG A 724 -32.79 -13.14 15.92
N LEU A 725 -33.70 -12.39 16.55
CA LEU A 725 -33.47 -11.00 16.92
C LEU A 725 -32.29 -10.83 17.89
N ARG A 726 -32.26 -11.58 18.99
CA ARG A 726 -31.18 -11.50 20.00
C ARG A 726 -29.84 -11.93 19.40
N PRO A 727 -29.73 -13.06 18.67
CA PRO A 727 -28.49 -13.44 18.01
C PRO A 727 -27.99 -12.41 17.00
N LYS A 728 -28.86 -11.91 16.11
CA LYS A 728 -28.47 -10.91 15.11
C LYS A 728 -27.96 -9.60 15.71
N LEU A 729 -28.62 -9.12 16.78
CA LEU A 729 -28.16 -7.92 17.47
C LEU A 729 -26.82 -8.16 18.17
N MET A 730 -26.66 -9.33 18.79
CA MET A 730 -25.45 -9.73 19.46
C MET A 730 -24.27 -9.82 18.49
N THR A 731 -24.46 -10.42 17.31
CA THR A 731 -23.40 -10.63 16.33
C THR A 731 -23.03 -9.34 15.62
N ALA A 732 -24.02 -8.53 15.20
CA ALA A 732 -23.77 -7.22 14.62
C ALA A 732 -23.05 -6.28 15.61
N LEU A 733 -23.52 -6.19 16.86
CA LEU A 733 -22.86 -5.35 17.87
C LEU A 733 -21.47 -5.89 18.25
N GLY A 734 -21.32 -7.21 18.34
CA GLY A 734 -20.04 -7.86 18.59
C GLY A 734 -19.03 -7.54 17.51
N ALA A 735 -19.42 -7.67 16.23
CA ALA A 735 -18.57 -7.34 15.08
C ALA A 735 -18.24 -5.83 15.01
N ILE A 736 -19.22 -4.95 15.20
CA ILE A 736 -19.00 -3.49 15.22
C ILE A 736 -17.98 -3.12 16.31
N ILE A 737 -18.14 -3.67 17.51
CA ILE A 737 -17.27 -3.37 18.64
C ILE A 737 -15.89 -4.02 18.48
N ALA A 738 -15.81 -5.22 17.87
CA ALA A 738 -14.55 -5.90 17.56
C ALA A 738 -13.69 -5.08 16.57
N LEU A 739 -14.33 -4.49 15.56
CA LEU A 739 -13.67 -3.71 14.51
C LEU A 739 -13.45 -2.25 14.90
N MET A 740 -14.08 -1.77 15.98
CA MET A 740 -14.01 -0.38 16.41
C MET A 740 -12.56 0.13 16.64
N PRO A 741 -11.66 -0.60 17.32
CA PRO A 741 -10.28 -0.14 17.51
C PRO A 741 -9.56 0.12 16.18
N LEU A 742 -9.79 -0.75 15.20
CA LEU A 742 -9.21 -0.66 13.86
C LEU A 742 -9.82 0.50 13.06
N ALA A 743 -11.14 0.69 13.17
CA ALA A 743 -11.85 1.78 12.52
C ALA A 743 -11.50 3.17 13.09
N LEU A 744 -11.07 3.24 14.35
CA LEU A 744 -10.57 4.47 14.97
C LEU A 744 -9.11 4.77 14.59
N GLY A 745 -8.42 3.87 13.87
CA GLY A 745 -7.04 4.08 13.44
C GLY A 745 -6.06 4.19 14.61
N ILE A 746 -6.32 3.51 15.74
CA ILE A 746 -5.48 3.62 16.93
C ILE A 746 -4.15 2.91 16.68
N GLY A 747 -3.06 3.68 16.67
CA GLY A 747 -1.69 3.20 16.55
C GLY A 747 -1.13 3.24 15.13
N THR A 748 0.20 3.16 15.02
CA THR A 748 0.93 3.29 13.75
C THR A 748 0.55 2.18 12.77
N GLY A 749 0.34 2.52 11.51
CA GLY A 749 0.01 1.60 10.42
C GLY A 749 -1.43 1.02 10.47
N ALA A 750 -2.24 1.38 11.46
CA ALA A 750 -3.65 0.99 11.51
C ALA A 750 -4.48 1.66 10.38
N GLN A 751 -4.02 2.81 9.88
CA GLN A 751 -4.65 3.58 8.80
C GLN A 751 -4.85 2.76 7.53
N LEU A 752 -3.99 1.76 7.30
CA LEU A 752 -4.06 0.87 6.16
C LEU A 752 -5.33 -0.02 6.15
N HIS A 753 -5.81 -0.44 7.31
CA HIS A 753 -7.00 -1.29 7.46
C HIS A 753 -8.21 -0.54 7.98
N GLN A 754 -8.04 0.74 8.36
CA GLN A 754 -9.10 1.59 8.87
C GLN A 754 -10.27 1.75 7.87
N PRO A 755 -10.06 2.07 6.58
CA PRO A 755 -11.16 2.20 5.62
C PRO A 755 -11.96 0.90 5.43
N LEU A 756 -11.28 -0.25 5.51
CA LEU A 756 -11.91 -1.57 5.49
C LEU A 756 -12.85 -1.74 6.68
N ALA A 757 -12.37 -1.46 7.89
CA ALA A 757 -13.14 -1.59 9.13
C ALA A 757 -14.35 -0.64 9.16
N ILE A 758 -14.18 0.62 8.74
CA ILE A 758 -15.26 1.62 8.67
C ILE A 758 -16.36 1.17 7.69
N ALA A 759 -15.99 0.70 6.50
CA ALA A 759 -16.94 0.22 5.51
C ALA A 759 -17.78 -0.97 6.05
N VAL A 760 -17.14 -1.92 6.73
CA VAL A 760 -17.80 -3.07 7.33
C VAL A 760 -18.73 -2.64 8.48
N ILE A 761 -18.28 -1.76 9.39
CA ILE A 761 -19.12 -1.23 10.47
C ILE A 761 -20.37 -0.52 9.92
N GLY A 762 -20.20 0.34 8.92
CA GLY A 762 -21.31 1.02 8.25
C GLY A 762 -22.32 0.06 7.63
N GLY A 763 -21.81 -1.00 7.00
CA GLY A 763 -22.63 -2.06 6.44
C GLY A 763 -23.44 -2.79 7.50
N PHE A 764 -22.86 -3.14 8.66
CA PHE A 764 -23.56 -3.78 9.76
C PHE A 764 -24.70 -2.91 10.35
N ILE A 765 -24.49 -1.59 10.45
CA ILE A 765 -25.50 -0.66 10.96
C ILE A 765 -26.76 -0.69 10.08
N ILE A 766 -26.61 -0.72 8.75
CA ILE A 766 -27.73 -0.80 7.80
C ILE A 766 -28.22 -2.24 7.58
N ALA A 767 -27.37 -3.25 7.79
CA ALA A 767 -27.76 -4.65 7.72
C ALA A 767 -28.85 -5.01 8.73
N LEU A 768 -28.81 -4.43 9.94
CA LEU A 768 -29.81 -4.68 10.99
C LEU A 768 -31.25 -4.38 10.54
N PRO A 769 -31.61 -3.14 10.11
CA PRO A 769 -32.96 -2.86 9.61
C PRO A 769 -33.28 -3.66 8.34
N LEU A 770 -32.31 -3.90 7.44
CA LEU A 770 -32.52 -4.72 6.25
C LEU A 770 -32.94 -6.16 6.60
N LEU A 771 -32.26 -6.80 7.54
CA LEU A 771 -32.49 -8.19 7.95
C LEU A 771 -33.69 -8.37 8.90
N LEU A 772 -34.04 -7.34 9.69
CA LEU A 772 -35.11 -7.41 10.69
C LEU A 772 -36.45 -6.86 10.19
N ILE A 773 -36.44 -5.95 9.21
CA ILE A 773 -37.63 -5.26 8.70
C ILE A 773 -37.87 -5.61 7.24
N VAL A 774 -36.88 -5.37 6.37
CA VAL A 774 -37.05 -5.49 4.92
C VAL A 774 -37.20 -6.95 4.50
N LEU A 775 -36.27 -7.82 4.88
CA LEU A 775 -36.30 -9.26 4.59
C LEU A 775 -37.66 -9.92 4.95
N PRO A 776 -38.16 -9.84 6.20
CA PRO A 776 -39.44 -10.47 6.54
C PRO A 776 -40.66 -9.89 5.82
N SER A 777 -40.70 -8.58 5.57
CA SER A 777 -41.80 -7.97 4.81
C SER A 777 -41.84 -8.42 3.34
N MET A 778 -40.66 -8.61 2.72
CA MET A 778 -40.53 -9.06 1.34
C MET A 778 -40.80 -10.56 1.21
N LEU A 779 -40.37 -11.37 2.20
CA LEU A 779 -40.77 -12.76 2.30
C LEU A 779 -42.30 -12.89 2.38
N ARG A 780 -42.98 -12.05 3.18
CA ARG A 780 -44.44 -12.05 3.21
C ARG A 780 -45.06 -11.77 1.85
N LEU A 781 -44.56 -10.78 1.09
CA LEU A 781 -45.07 -10.48 -0.24
C LEU A 781 -44.87 -11.65 -1.22
N LEU A 782 -43.72 -12.30 -1.16
CA LEU A 782 -43.38 -13.45 -2.00
C LEU A 782 -44.25 -14.68 -1.72
N PHE A 783 -44.54 -14.94 -0.45
CA PHE A 783 -45.25 -16.14 0.00
C PHE A 783 -46.75 -15.89 0.30
N LYS A 784 -47.26 -14.66 0.09
CA LYS A 784 -48.67 -14.28 0.35
C LYS A 784 -49.69 -15.16 -0.38
N ASN A 785 -49.32 -15.70 -1.54
CA ASN A 785 -50.19 -16.50 -2.41
C ASN A 785 -49.95 -18.02 -2.31
N GLU A 786 -48.95 -18.48 -1.55
CA GLU A 786 -48.80 -19.91 -1.26
C GLU A 786 -49.80 -20.30 -0.15
N LYS A 787 -50.92 -20.91 -0.53
CA LYS A 787 -51.86 -21.50 0.44
C LYS A 787 -51.16 -22.62 1.19
N THR A 788 -51.27 -22.63 2.51
CA THR A 788 -51.02 -23.80 3.37
C THR A 788 -51.83 -24.98 2.85
N GLY A 789 -51.16 -25.95 2.22
CA GLY A 789 -51.80 -27.15 1.70
C GLY A 789 -50.79 -28.26 1.45
N ASN A 790 -50.89 -29.31 2.26
CA ASN A 790 -50.39 -30.68 2.07
C ASN A 790 -49.33 -30.88 0.97
N SER A 791 -48.07 -30.97 1.38
CA SER A 791 -47.10 -31.83 0.70
C SER A 791 -46.36 -32.64 1.75
N ALA A 792 -47.09 -33.58 2.34
CA ALA A 792 -46.48 -34.85 2.67
C ALA A 792 -46.33 -35.61 1.35
N ALA A 793 -45.14 -36.15 1.10
CA ALA A 793 -44.74 -36.97 -0.06
C ALA A 793 -44.35 -36.21 -1.35
N SER A 794 -43.08 -35.84 -1.44
CA SER A 794 -42.18 -36.44 -2.45
C SER A 794 -40.73 -36.16 -2.02
N VAL A 795 -39.98 -37.26 -1.90
CA VAL A 795 -38.60 -37.42 -1.40
C VAL A 795 -37.59 -36.58 -2.16
#